data_AF-A0A0U5GM41-F1
#
_entry.id   AF-A0A0U5GM41-F1
#
_cell.length_a   1.000
_cell.length_b   1.000
_cell.length_c   1.000
_cell.angle_alpha   90.00
_cell.angle_beta   90.00
_cell.angle_gamma   90.00
#
_symmetry.space_group_name_H-M   'P 1'
#
loop_
_entity.id
_entity.type
_entity.pdbx_description
1 polymer ?
#
loop_
_entity_poly.entity_id
_entity_poly.type
_entity_poly.pdbx_seq_one_letter_code
_entity_poly.pdbx_strand_id
1 'polypeptide(L)'
;MAPEEIPIESLDQVNVAFLYIDPKDYTIINMDGIDGTKMYARLANLKTRNPKAKIWISVGGWTFNDDGAYQSIFTKMAADTSLTHRFAENLIEFMDKYGFDGVDIDWEYPGADDRGGRKEDYTNYPKMMSGLRRALQGSNRYSKKWGLSLTVPTSYWYLRWFDIKMLEMVVDEFNLMAYDLHGTWDREDPIGPYLYAHTNLTEIDDALDLFWRNDISPSKINLGLALMVCLVPKFYGRTFKLSTPLCAKPGCEWKDPGPKGPCTTTAGILSYKEIQDIIADGNLTPVYDEEAGVYYVTYGKGGANWVSFDDAISFRAKTDLANKYGLGGVLIWAIDQDDRYFNALRGVTGRDIPPVADAVDGYGAFALDQCYITNCHESCEAGDILMTRLNEDSSGRGCDGKDHYARSFCCPAVNAPESSNCYWTGGPVNCHGQCAPGEVSMVLDDYGDSKKRCTNGGKKVWCCPATNGQKSIEECALQPHRKACPADKPQEMTTVGDMYRDDWGRVEIRQKFCCPEKPQYDLSTCGWHGDNYYCNDNECPLGQIELFKYSGWHEGLDTSYHGCNKGRKQAFCCDPPLNDGSAFLPVPLENLFPDAKSFPDTYSMTFAETFDHNDDDLSSKAAGLDPNERAFTWVVMVGDVEDVQSFDKRDGSHLELYDCPNTDREDYTVQKAKAVCVGGSKDNNNCEDILLGGVEGTVVRMPSHCGPDQYVRAVRFELTNSTIPGHLRKRHPSAERVYNFHYDYNFHNLRRDGGEVYFRADFSTHVGYWYELVEASHDSPVKRSAENWRELDRRFWSETKQDWRKRFEALLVYGGQGLRKHYEWNECLFEAKAVCGIAEFDSEARVFGEMNTTMDFGTSLIGTLRNFDFQEAFSFWNQEDFSMRMGAKFHARARLYMDSGWMSVGSFSDFGMNVSAGAPGSGPRASIPLTIPSNIPLRTHEIQRLEQ
;
A
#
# COMPACT_ATOMS: atom_id res chain seq x y z
N MET A 1 5.90 7.95 -3.94
CA MET A 1 4.43 8.04 -3.94
C MET A 1 3.86 7.53 -5.27
N ALA A 2 2.92 6.59 -5.24
CA ALA A 2 2.12 6.13 -6.37
C ALA A 2 0.91 7.07 -6.62
N PRO A 3 0.38 7.13 -7.85
CA PRO A 3 -0.77 8.00 -8.16
C PRO A 3 -1.98 7.83 -7.20
N GLU A 4 -2.31 6.60 -6.82
CA GLU A 4 -3.46 6.27 -5.97
C GLU A 4 -3.34 6.82 -4.55
N GLU A 5 -2.12 7.08 -4.10
CA GLU A 5 -1.83 7.64 -2.77
C GLU A 5 -2.08 9.15 -2.72
N ILE A 6 -2.24 9.83 -3.87
CA ILE A 6 -2.52 11.27 -3.91
C ILE A 6 -3.91 11.52 -3.29
N PRO A 7 -4.05 12.41 -2.29
CA PRO A 7 -5.33 12.73 -1.65
C PRO A 7 -6.15 13.69 -2.53
N ILE A 8 -6.54 13.21 -3.72
CA ILE A 8 -7.18 14.01 -4.79
C ILE A 8 -8.50 14.67 -4.35
N GLU A 9 -9.16 14.13 -3.33
CA GLU A 9 -10.37 14.68 -2.72
C GLU A 9 -10.10 16.00 -1.98
N SER A 10 -8.85 16.23 -1.58
CA SER A 10 -8.39 17.45 -0.89
C SER A 10 -7.77 18.49 -1.84
N LEU A 11 -7.65 18.18 -3.13
CA LEU A 11 -6.97 18.99 -4.13
C LEU A 11 -7.93 19.41 -5.26
N ASP A 12 -7.87 20.68 -5.66
CA ASP A 12 -8.64 21.18 -6.81
C ASP A 12 -7.92 20.89 -8.15
N GLN A 13 -6.59 20.84 -8.11
CA GLN A 13 -5.74 20.59 -9.27
C GLN A 13 -4.47 19.83 -8.87
N VAL A 14 -4.02 18.93 -9.75
CA VAL A 14 -2.72 18.24 -9.65
C VAL A 14 -1.92 18.52 -10.91
N ASN A 15 -0.74 19.13 -10.75
CA ASN A 15 0.23 19.33 -11.82
C ASN A 15 1.23 18.16 -11.78
N VAL A 16 1.19 17.29 -12.79
CA VAL A 16 2.08 16.14 -12.91
C VAL A 16 3.42 16.61 -13.47
N ALA A 17 4.48 16.51 -12.69
CA ALA A 17 5.81 16.97 -13.06
C ALA A 17 6.76 15.77 -13.25
N PHE A 18 7.50 15.61 -14.36
CA PHE A 18 7.54 16.44 -15.57
C PHE A 18 7.52 15.59 -16.85
N LEU A 19 7.11 16.23 -17.95
CA LEU A 19 7.39 15.79 -19.32
C LEU A 19 8.55 16.57 -19.93
N TYR A 20 9.30 15.90 -20.78
CA TYR A 20 10.37 16.47 -21.59
C TYR A 20 9.95 16.57 -23.07
N ILE A 21 10.75 17.29 -23.84
CA ILE A 21 10.57 17.51 -25.28
C ILE A 21 11.77 16.90 -26.01
N ASP A 22 11.52 16.07 -27.02
CA ASP A 22 12.60 15.50 -27.85
C ASP A 22 13.29 16.63 -28.64
N PRO A 23 14.62 16.81 -28.52
CA PRO A 23 15.35 17.89 -29.20
C PRO A 23 15.31 17.83 -30.74
N LYS A 24 14.96 16.68 -31.34
CA LYS A 24 15.00 16.46 -32.79
C LYS A 24 13.67 16.82 -33.45
N ASP A 25 12.56 16.36 -32.89
CA ASP A 25 11.25 16.46 -33.53
C ASP A 25 10.18 17.16 -32.69
N TYR A 26 10.52 17.58 -31.46
CA TYR A 26 9.64 18.28 -30.53
C TYR A 26 8.42 17.43 -30.12
N THR A 27 8.55 16.10 -30.16
CA THR A 27 7.58 15.18 -29.57
C THR A 27 7.69 15.16 -28.05
N ILE A 28 6.60 14.76 -27.40
CA ILE A 28 6.56 14.61 -25.95
C ILE A 28 7.25 13.30 -25.56
N ILE A 29 8.21 13.37 -24.65
CA ILE A 29 8.93 12.22 -24.11
C ILE A 29 8.88 12.24 -22.58
N ASN A 30 9.02 11.06 -21.99
CA ASN A 30 9.14 10.94 -20.53
C ASN A 30 10.51 11.43 -20.08
N MET A 31 10.64 11.75 -18.80
CA MET A 31 11.95 11.82 -18.16
C MET A 31 12.69 10.49 -18.26
N ASP A 32 14.02 10.55 -18.28
CA ASP A 32 14.87 9.37 -18.31
C ASP A 32 14.52 8.42 -17.14
N GLY A 33 14.29 7.14 -17.46
CA GLY A 33 13.98 6.11 -16.47
C GLY A 33 12.50 5.91 -16.11
N ILE A 34 11.56 6.68 -16.70
CA ILE A 34 10.12 6.57 -16.40
C ILE A 34 9.34 5.87 -17.54
N ASP A 35 8.62 4.79 -17.23
CA ASP A 35 7.60 4.19 -18.12
C ASP A 35 6.25 4.93 -17.95
N GLY A 36 6.09 6.02 -18.69
CA GLY A 36 4.91 6.88 -18.60
C GLY A 36 3.59 6.23 -19.04
N THR A 37 3.62 5.13 -19.82
CA THR A 37 2.41 4.62 -20.51
C THR A 37 1.31 4.20 -19.54
N LYS A 38 1.66 3.56 -18.43
CA LYS A 38 0.71 3.15 -17.39
C LYS A 38 0.50 4.23 -16.33
N MET A 39 1.53 5.00 -16.02
CA MET A 39 1.49 6.04 -14.99
C MET A 39 0.49 7.16 -15.33
N TYR A 40 0.50 7.67 -16.56
CA TYR A 40 -0.41 8.77 -16.94
C TYR A 40 -1.88 8.35 -16.95
N ALA A 41 -2.17 7.10 -17.33
CA ALA A 41 -3.53 6.56 -17.24
C ALA A 41 -4.02 6.47 -15.79
N ARG A 42 -3.14 6.04 -14.86
CA ARG A 42 -3.43 5.98 -13.42
C ARG A 42 -3.66 7.36 -12.81
N LEU A 43 -2.82 8.35 -13.19
CA LEU A 43 -2.99 9.74 -12.77
C LEU A 43 -4.30 10.35 -13.29
N ALA A 44 -4.67 10.07 -14.53
CA ALA A 44 -5.97 10.48 -15.06
C ALA A 44 -7.14 9.78 -14.35
N ASN A 45 -6.96 8.53 -13.93
CA ASN A 45 -7.95 7.77 -13.18
C ASN A 45 -8.26 8.37 -11.79
N LEU A 46 -7.41 9.25 -11.24
CA LEU A 46 -7.70 9.95 -9.98
C LEU A 46 -8.99 10.77 -10.04
N LYS A 47 -9.39 11.20 -11.23
CA LYS A 47 -10.68 11.86 -11.46
C LYS A 47 -11.89 10.98 -11.18
N THR A 48 -11.74 9.66 -11.12
CA THR A 48 -12.83 8.77 -10.71
C THR A 48 -13.14 8.92 -9.22
N ARG A 49 -12.17 9.36 -8.40
CA ARG A 49 -12.34 9.68 -6.98
C ARG A 49 -12.79 11.12 -6.76
N ASN A 50 -12.28 12.08 -7.55
CA ASN A 50 -12.75 13.46 -7.56
C ASN A 50 -12.97 13.98 -8.99
N PRO A 51 -14.19 13.86 -9.55
CA PRO A 51 -14.49 14.30 -10.92
C PRO A 51 -14.34 15.80 -11.17
N LYS A 52 -14.27 16.61 -10.11
CA LYS A 52 -14.07 18.07 -10.20
C LYS A 52 -12.61 18.47 -10.23
N ALA A 53 -11.71 17.61 -9.72
CA ALA A 53 -10.29 17.89 -9.73
C ALA A 53 -9.75 17.91 -11.17
N LYS A 54 -8.88 18.86 -11.44
CA LYS A 54 -8.20 18.96 -12.73
C LYS A 54 -6.84 18.27 -12.65
N ILE A 55 -6.51 17.48 -13.66
CA ILE A 55 -5.18 16.87 -13.75
C ILE A 55 -4.45 17.51 -14.91
N TRP A 56 -3.39 18.26 -14.61
CA TRP A 56 -2.56 18.99 -15.56
C TRP A 56 -1.19 18.34 -15.65
N ILE A 57 -0.46 18.62 -16.72
CA ILE A 57 0.87 18.08 -16.96
C ILE A 57 1.88 19.23 -17.06
N SER A 58 2.98 19.18 -16.33
CA SER A 58 4.04 20.18 -16.36
C SER A 58 5.14 19.76 -17.34
N VAL A 59 5.56 20.69 -18.20
CA VAL A 59 6.64 20.49 -19.18
C VAL A 59 7.82 21.39 -18.82
N GLY A 60 9.00 20.79 -18.63
CA GLY A 60 10.23 21.51 -18.31
C GLY A 60 10.81 21.17 -16.94
N GLY A 61 10.95 22.18 -16.08
CA GLY A 61 11.55 22.10 -14.75
C GLY A 61 13.08 22.28 -14.75
N TRP A 62 13.66 22.40 -13.56
CA TRP A 62 15.07 22.75 -13.41
C TRP A 62 16.04 21.86 -14.18
N THR A 63 15.91 20.52 -14.14
CA THR A 63 16.89 19.66 -14.85
C THR A 63 16.76 19.70 -16.36
N PHE A 64 15.57 20.00 -16.88
CA PHE A 64 15.38 20.20 -18.32
C PHE A 64 16.21 21.38 -18.85
N ASN A 65 16.50 22.36 -17.99
CA ASN A 65 17.24 23.56 -18.33
C ASN A 65 18.71 23.52 -17.85
N ASP A 66 19.18 22.38 -17.33
CA ASP A 66 20.61 22.15 -17.06
C ASP A 66 21.40 22.03 -18.37
N ASP A 67 22.71 22.29 -18.31
CA ASP A 67 23.62 22.18 -19.45
C ASP A 67 23.48 20.81 -20.14
N GLY A 68 23.08 20.81 -21.41
CA GLY A 68 22.83 19.55 -22.13
C GLY A 68 21.97 19.70 -23.38
N ALA A 69 21.42 18.57 -23.81
CA ALA A 69 20.65 18.47 -25.06
C ALA A 69 19.31 19.25 -25.01
N TYR A 70 18.75 19.44 -23.82
CA TYR A 70 17.42 20.03 -23.60
C TYR A 70 17.44 21.53 -23.36
N GLN A 71 18.52 22.08 -22.80
CA GLN A 71 18.66 23.47 -22.35
C GLN A 71 18.16 24.53 -23.34
N SER A 72 18.45 24.35 -24.63
CA SER A 72 18.12 25.34 -25.67
C SER A 72 16.75 25.14 -26.33
N ILE A 73 15.95 24.16 -25.91
CA ILE A 73 14.70 23.79 -26.58
C ILE A 73 13.67 24.91 -26.46
N PHE A 74 13.42 25.44 -25.25
CA PHE A 74 12.43 26.49 -25.07
C PHE A 74 12.75 27.76 -25.85
N THR A 75 14.00 28.25 -25.81
CA THR A 75 14.40 29.45 -26.58
C THR A 75 14.26 29.25 -28.09
N LYS A 76 14.63 28.08 -28.62
CA LYS A 76 14.45 27.75 -30.05
C LYS A 76 12.96 27.67 -30.43
N MET A 77 12.16 27.02 -29.59
CA MET A 77 10.72 26.88 -29.80
C MET A 77 10.01 28.24 -29.76
N ALA A 78 10.38 29.11 -28.82
CA ALA A 78 9.80 30.44 -28.70
C ALA A 78 10.15 31.34 -29.88
N ALA A 79 11.34 31.17 -30.47
CA ALA A 79 11.79 31.93 -31.62
C ALA A 79 11.16 31.49 -32.96
N ASP A 80 10.56 30.29 -33.04
CA ASP A 80 10.03 29.72 -34.28
C ASP A 80 8.55 29.29 -34.12
N THR A 81 7.67 30.00 -34.82
CA THR A 81 6.22 29.73 -34.80
C THR A 81 5.87 28.34 -35.33
N SER A 82 6.65 27.78 -36.26
CA SER A 82 6.42 26.43 -36.80
C SER A 82 6.74 25.35 -35.77
N LEU A 83 7.79 25.55 -34.95
CA LEU A 83 8.15 24.67 -33.85
C LEU A 83 7.14 24.77 -32.71
N THR A 84 6.71 26.00 -32.36
CA THR A 84 5.62 26.22 -31.40
C THR A 84 4.36 25.46 -31.81
N HIS A 85 3.96 25.53 -33.09
CA HIS A 85 2.77 24.83 -33.58
C HIS A 85 2.92 23.31 -33.49
N ARG A 86 4.08 22.78 -33.91
CA ARG A 86 4.36 21.34 -33.84
C ARG A 86 4.32 20.81 -32.41
N PHE A 87 4.96 21.52 -31.48
CA PHE A 87 4.90 21.18 -30.06
C PHE A 87 3.47 21.20 -29.54
N ALA A 88 2.69 22.23 -29.87
CA ALA A 88 1.29 22.32 -29.45
C ALA A 88 0.44 21.15 -29.97
N GLU A 89 0.64 20.71 -31.22
CA GLU A 89 -0.05 19.52 -31.76
C GLU A 89 0.34 18.24 -31.03
N ASN A 90 1.63 18.00 -30.84
CA ASN A 90 2.14 16.81 -30.13
C ASN A 90 1.66 16.77 -28.67
N LEU A 91 1.64 17.93 -28.00
CA LEU A 91 1.17 18.07 -26.63
C LEU A 91 -0.34 17.81 -26.53
N ILE A 92 -1.15 18.36 -27.45
CA ILE A 92 -2.59 18.10 -27.48
C ILE A 92 -2.88 16.62 -27.69
N GLU A 93 -2.18 15.96 -28.62
CA GLU A 93 -2.33 14.52 -28.85
C GLU A 93 -2.01 13.72 -27.59
N PHE A 94 -0.94 14.06 -26.88
CA PHE A 94 -0.59 13.44 -25.61
C PHE A 94 -1.66 13.66 -24.54
N MET A 95 -2.11 14.91 -24.36
CA MET A 95 -3.10 15.26 -23.34
C MET A 95 -4.47 14.64 -23.62
N ASP A 96 -4.88 14.58 -24.89
CA ASP A 96 -6.13 13.94 -25.32
C ASP A 96 -6.07 12.42 -25.08
N LYS A 97 -4.95 11.78 -25.44
CA LYS A 97 -4.74 10.34 -25.25
C LYS A 97 -4.87 9.91 -23.78
N TYR A 98 -4.33 10.70 -22.84
CA TYR A 98 -4.33 10.34 -21.42
C TYR A 98 -5.37 11.10 -20.58
N GLY A 99 -6.15 12.00 -21.16
CA GLY A 99 -7.26 12.66 -20.46
C GLY A 99 -6.87 13.84 -19.54
N PHE A 100 -5.72 14.48 -19.78
CA PHE A 100 -5.30 15.69 -19.05
C PHE A 100 -6.20 16.90 -19.37
N ASP A 101 -6.33 17.83 -18.41
CA ASP A 101 -7.18 19.03 -18.51
C ASP A 101 -6.42 20.30 -18.84
N GLY A 102 -5.10 20.29 -18.73
CA GLY A 102 -4.28 21.45 -19.00
C GLY A 102 -2.79 21.12 -18.96
N VAL A 103 -2.01 22.13 -19.28
CA VAL A 103 -0.55 22.08 -19.28
C VAL A 103 0.00 23.25 -18.46
N ASP A 104 1.05 22.99 -17.72
CA ASP A 104 1.89 23.99 -17.09
C ASP A 104 3.23 24.07 -17.82
N ILE A 105 3.66 25.27 -18.19
CA ILE A 105 4.97 25.48 -18.82
C ILE A 105 5.95 25.99 -17.75
N ASP A 106 6.92 25.15 -17.42
CA ASP A 106 7.92 25.43 -16.40
C ASP A 106 9.30 25.63 -17.05
N TRP A 107 9.50 26.82 -17.63
CA TRP A 107 10.77 27.19 -18.27
C TRP A 107 11.64 27.99 -17.30
N GLU A 108 12.77 27.40 -16.91
CA GLU A 108 13.67 27.94 -15.90
C GLU A 108 15.08 28.28 -16.45
N TYR A 109 15.35 29.47 -17.01
CA TYR A 109 14.44 30.60 -17.20
C TYR A 109 14.68 31.28 -18.57
N PRO A 110 13.65 31.89 -19.18
CA PRO A 110 13.83 32.71 -20.38
C PRO A 110 14.84 33.83 -20.12
N GLY A 111 15.66 34.15 -21.13
CA GLY A 111 16.61 35.27 -21.06
C GLY A 111 17.81 35.13 -20.11
N ALA A 112 17.80 34.13 -19.23
CA ALA A 112 18.88 33.84 -18.28
C ALA A 112 20.00 33.03 -18.96
N ASP A 113 21.19 33.61 -19.06
CA ASP A 113 22.33 33.03 -19.79
C ASP A 113 22.90 31.80 -19.09
N ASP A 114 22.90 31.78 -17.76
CA ASP A 114 23.22 30.63 -16.90
C ASP A 114 22.29 29.42 -17.10
N ARG A 115 21.17 29.61 -17.82
CA ARG A 115 20.16 28.59 -18.13
C ARG A 115 19.93 28.41 -19.64
N GLY A 116 20.83 28.97 -20.47
CA GLY A 116 20.75 28.89 -21.93
C GLY A 116 19.66 29.74 -22.60
N GLY A 117 19.04 30.64 -21.84
CA GLY A 117 18.12 31.67 -22.34
C GLY A 117 18.82 32.77 -23.13
N ARG A 118 18.02 33.54 -23.87
CA ARG A 118 18.48 34.64 -24.74
C ARG A 118 17.62 35.87 -24.53
N LYS A 119 18.20 37.06 -24.72
CA LYS A 119 17.50 38.34 -24.51
C LYS A 119 16.21 38.45 -25.33
N GLU A 120 16.16 37.84 -26.51
CA GLU A 120 14.98 37.82 -27.38
C GLU A 120 13.79 37.06 -26.76
N ASP A 121 14.03 36.18 -25.78
CA ASP A 121 13.00 35.38 -25.11
C ASP A 121 11.94 36.26 -24.43
N TYR A 122 12.30 37.45 -23.94
CA TYR A 122 11.34 38.41 -23.37
C TYR A 122 10.18 38.71 -24.34
N THR A 123 10.49 38.85 -25.63
CA THR A 123 9.47 39.13 -26.67
C THR A 123 8.92 37.84 -27.30
N ASN A 124 9.70 36.77 -27.32
CA ASN A 124 9.34 35.52 -27.99
C ASN A 124 8.45 34.62 -27.13
N TYR A 125 8.68 34.56 -25.82
CA TYR A 125 7.94 33.70 -24.91
C TYR A 125 6.43 34.01 -24.88
N PRO A 126 5.97 35.28 -24.79
CA PRO A 126 4.54 35.60 -24.91
C PRO A 126 3.93 35.19 -26.27
N LYS A 127 4.72 35.23 -27.36
CA LYS A 127 4.26 34.78 -28.69
C LYS A 127 4.07 33.26 -28.72
N MET A 128 5.01 32.52 -28.14
CA MET A 128 4.93 31.07 -27.98
C MET A 128 3.68 30.69 -27.19
N MET A 129 3.49 31.29 -26.02
CA MET A 129 2.34 31.06 -25.15
C MET A 129 1.03 31.42 -25.86
N SER A 130 1.01 32.54 -26.61
CA SER A 130 -0.16 32.92 -27.42
C SER A 130 -0.47 31.89 -28.51
N GLY A 131 0.57 31.31 -29.13
CA GLY A 131 0.42 30.21 -30.08
C GLY A 131 -0.17 28.96 -29.45
N LEU A 132 0.36 28.59 -28.28
CA LEU A 132 -0.12 27.45 -27.51
C LEU A 132 -1.57 27.64 -27.06
N ARG A 133 -1.94 28.81 -26.51
CA ARG A 133 -3.32 29.12 -26.13
C ARG A 133 -4.30 28.97 -27.30
N ARG A 134 -3.94 29.46 -28.49
CA ARG A 134 -4.81 29.30 -29.68
C ARG A 134 -5.05 27.84 -30.02
N ALA A 135 -4.03 26.99 -29.87
CA ALA A 135 -4.18 25.55 -30.09
C ALA A 135 -5.06 24.89 -29.00
N LEU A 136 -4.91 25.30 -27.74
CA LEU A 136 -5.62 24.74 -26.58
C LEU A 136 -7.08 25.20 -26.43
N GLN A 137 -7.51 26.25 -27.13
CA GLN A 137 -8.89 26.78 -27.08
C GLN A 137 -9.94 25.90 -27.79
N GLY A 138 -9.53 24.75 -28.33
CA GLY A 138 -10.37 23.80 -29.06
C GLY A 138 -10.43 24.12 -30.55
N SER A 139 -10.56 23.09 -31.37
CA SER A 139 -10.74 23.18 -32.83
C SER A 139 -11.91 22.30 -33.25
N ASN A 140 -12.30 22.30 -34.53
CA ASN A 140 -13.31 21.35 -35.04
C ASN A 140 -12.91 19.87 -34.79
N ARG A 141 -11.63 19.59 -34.52
CA ARG A 141 -11.10 18.24 -34.24
C ARG A 141 -11.18 17.84 -32.76
N TYR A 142 -11.14 18.80 -31.85
CA TYR A 142 -11.15 18.59 -30.40
C TYR A 142 -12.08 19.60 -29.73
N SER A 143 -13.19 19.13 -29.15
CA SER A 143 -14.19 19.98 -28.49
C SER A 143 -13.79 20.45 -27.09
N LYS A 144 -12.79 19.80 -26.49
CA LYS A 144 -12.28 20.12 -25.15
C LYS A 144 -11.42 21.39 -25.19
N LYS A 145 -11.60 22.25 -24.18
CA LYS A 145 -10.70 23.38 -23.91
C LYS A 145 -9.74 22.96 -22.81
N TRP A 146 -8.45 23.11 -23.06
CA TRP A 146 -7.42 22.81 -22.08
C TRP A 146 -6.95 24.08 -21.36
N GLY A 147 -6.66 23.93 -20.07
CA GLY A 147 -6.02 24.95 -19.24
C GLY A 147 -4.56 25.17 -19.63
N LEU A 148 -4.06 26.36 -19.35
CA LEU A 148 -2.66 26.73 -19.56
C LEU A 148 -2.17 27.60 -18.41
N SER A 149 -1.16 27.14 -17.69
CA SER A 149 -0.45 27.89 -16.66
C SER A 149 1.01 28.06 -17.03
N LEU A 150 1.69 28.91 -16.27
CA LEU A 150 3.13 29.01 -16.35
C LEU A 150 3.72 29.23 -14.95
N THR A 151 4.88 28.63 -14.72
CA THR A 151 5.60 28.73 -13.46
C THR A 151 6.56 29.92 -13.51
N VAL A 152 6.57 30.75 -12.45
CA VAL A 152 7.32 32.01 -12.37
C VAL A 152 8.18 32.10 -11.12
N PRO A 153 9.39 32.70 -11.21
CA PRO A 153 10.26 32.90 -10.06
C PRO A 153 9.83 34.12 -9.23
N THR A 154 10.26 34.16 -7.97
CA THR A 154 10.12 35.34 -7.08
C THR A 154 11.21 36.39 -7.30
N SER A 155 12.41 35.99 -7.73
CA SER A 155 13.53 36.91 -7.84
C SER A 155 13.40 37.83 -9.06
N TYR A 156 13.63 39.13 -8.87
CA TYR A 156 13.66 40.09 -9.98
C TYR A 156 14.70 39.73 -11.04
N TRP A 157 15.82 39.11 -10.64
CA TRP A 157 16.90 38.71 -11.54
C TRP A 157 16.43 37.78 -12.67
N TYR A 158 15.56 36.82 -12.35
CA TYR A 158 14.95 35.94 -13.35
C TYR A 158 13.63 36.49 -13.89
N LEU A 159 12.78 37.08 -13.03
CA LEU A 159 11.45 37.57 -13.44
C LEU A 159 11.50 38.71 -14.48
N ARG A 160 12.57 39.51 -14.51
CA ARG A 160 12.76 40.59 -15.50
C ARG A 160 12.69 40.14 -16.97
N TRP A 161 12.86 38.84 -17.23
CA TRP A 161 12.82 38.26 -18.57
C TRP A 161 11.43 37.80 -18.99
N PHE A 162 10.44 37.90 -18.10
CA PHE A 162 9.05 37.58 -18.37
C PHE A 162 8.27 38.87 -18.66
N ASP A 163 7.68 38.99 -19.86
CA ASP A 163 6.67 40.03 -20.11
C ASP A 163 5.34 39.60 -19.47
N ILE A 164 5.28 39.70 -18.14
CA ILE A 164 4.18 39.17 -17.31
C ILE A 164 2.82 39.77 -17.68
N LYS A 165 2.78 41.00 -18.18
CA LYS A 165 1.54 41.65 -18.63
C LYS A 165 1.01 41.03 -19.92
N MET A 166 1.90 40.73 -20.86
CA MET A 166 1.51 40.00 -22.08
C MET A 166 1.14 38.55 -21.77
N LEU A 167 1.82 37.91 -20.81
CA LEU A 167 1.55 36.53 -20.42
C LEU A 167 0.22 36.38 -19.67
N GLU A 168 -0.16 37.33 -18.81
CA GLU A 168 -1.43 37.30 -18.05
C GLU A 168 -2.66 37.19 -18.96
N MET A 169 -2.62 37.85 -20.13
CA MET A 169 -3.70 37.79 -21.12
C MET A 169 -3.88 36.40 -21.74
N VAL A 170 -2.89 35.53 -21.59
CA VAL A 170 -2.82 34.24 -22.27
C VAL A 170 -2.99 33.07 -21.31
N VAL A 171 -2.50 33.16 -20.07
CA VAL A 171 -2.58 32.06 -19.11
C VAL A 171 -3.84 32.11 -18.23
N ASP A 172 -4.25 30.95 -17.75
CA ASP A 172 -5.32 30.82 -16.77
C ASP A 172 -4.80 31.23 -15.38
N GLU A 173 -3.57 30.85 -15.04
CA GLU A 173 -2.92 31.10 -13.76
C GLU A 173 -1.38 31.17 -13.88
N PHE A 174 -0.76 31.88 -12.94
CA PHE A 174 0.68 31.92 -12.68
C PHE A 174 0.97 31.12 -11.41
N ASN A 175 1.94 30.22 -11.49
CA ASN A 175 2.41 29.41 -10.38
C ASN A 175 3.70 30.04 -9.83
N LEU A 176 3.60 30.84 -8.76
CA LEU A 176 4.73 31.59 -8.21
C LEU A 176 5.56 30.70 -7.27
N MET A 177 6.82 30.47 -7.60
CA MET A 177 7.75 29.66 -6.79
C MET A 177 8.28 30.46 -5.59
N ALA A 178 7.45 30.62 -4.56
CA ALA A 178 7.77 31.38 -3.34
C ALA A 178 8.61 30.58 -2.32
N TYR A 179 9.63 29.90 -2.84
CA TYR A 179 10.60 29.07 -2.14
C TYR A 179 11.95 29.13 -2.88
N ASP A 180 13.00 28.58 -2.27
CA ASP A 180 14.38 28.68 -2.77
C ASP A 180 14.88 30.14 -2.91
N LEU A 181 14.47 31.00 -1.98
CA LEU A 181 14.94 32.39 -1.92
C LEU A 181 16.44 32.46 -1.59
N HIS A 182 16.90 31.53 -0.74
CA HIS A 182 18.25 31.47 -0.23
C HIS A 182 18.80 30.05 -0.25
N GLY A 183 20.10 29.91 -0.47
CA GLY A 183 20.73 28.61 -0.61
C GLY A 183 22.26 28.66 -0.63
N THR A 184 22.88 27.52 -0.95
CA THR A 184 24.36 27.41 -0.95
C THR A 184 25.02 28.24 -2.05
N TRP A 185 24.27 28.69 -3.05
CA TRP A 185 24.76 29.58 -4.09
C TRP A 185 24.97 31.02 -3.61
N ASP A 186 24.38 31.44 -2.48
CA ASP A 186 24.51 32.80 -1.94
C ASP A 186 25.96 33.20 -1.61
N ARG A 187 26.85 32.20 -1.46
CA ARG A 187 28.30 32.43 -1.31
C ARG A 187 28.90 33.27 -2.44
N GLU A 188 28.46 33.03 -3.67
CA GLU A 188 28.99 33.68 -4.86
C GLU A 188 28.20 34.95 -5.23
N ASP A 189 27.12 35.24 -4.50
CA ASP A 189 26.28 36.43 -4.65
C ASP A 189 26.75 37.56 -3.70
N PRO A 190 26.51 38.85 -4.03
CA PRO A 190 26.75 39.97 -3.10
C PRO A 190 26.10 39.84 -1.72
N ILE A 191 25.04 39.03 -1.58
CA ILE A 191 24.42 38.68 -0.29
C ILE A 191 25.44 37.98 0.63
N GLY A 192 26.28 37.09 0.09
CA GLY A 192 27.33 36.37 0.81
C GLY A 192 26.84 35.15 1.61
N PRO A 193 27.76 34.39 2.23
CA PRO A 193 27.45 33.12 2.90
C PRO A 193 26.86 33.32 4.31
N TYR A 194 25.74 34.03 4.38
CA TYR A 194 24.98 34.21 5.62
C TYR A 194 23.73 33.34 5.64
N LEU A 195 23.29 32.95 6.84
CA LEU A 195 22.10 32.15 7.04
C LEU A 195 20.86 32.99 6.74
N TYR A 196 20.12 32.58 5.74
CA TYR A 196 18.79 33.08 5.48
C TYR A 196 17.87 31.89 5.22
N ALA A 197 16.59 32.06 5.53
CA ALA A 197 15.62 31.00 5.33
C ALA A 197 15.28 30.88 3.85
N HIS A 198 15.15 29.64 3.37
CA HIS A 198 14.80 29.40 1.96
C HIS A 198 13.38 29.84 1.60
N THR A 199 12.55 30.08 2.62
CA THR A 199 11.25 30.72 2.54
C THR A 199 11.21 31.84 3.57
N ASN A 200 10.78 33.04 3.16
CA ASN A 200 10.70 34.21 4.04
C ASN A 200 9.48 35.05 3.65
N LEU A 201 8.53 35.20 4.58
CA LEU A 201 7.26 35.88 4.35
C LEU A 201 7.43 37.33 3.89
N THR A 202 8.41 38.07 4.43
CA THR A 202 8.64 39.47 4.04
C THR A 202 9.16 39.57 2.61
N GLU A 203 10.06 38.67 2.22
CA GLU A 203 10.61 38.63 0.85
C GLU A 203 9.59 38.13 -0.17
N ILE A 204 8.69 37.23 0.25
CA ILE A 204 7.55 36.80 -0.56
C ILE A 204 6.60 37.99 -0.80
N ASP A 205 6.34 38.82 0.22
CA ASP A 205 5.54 40.04 0.08
C ASP A 205 6.20 41.04 -0.88
N ASP A 206 7.52 41.22 -0.79
CA ASP A 206 8.30 42.05 -1.71
C ASP A 206 8.29 41.50 -3.15
N ALA A 207 8.36 40.18 -3.32
CA ALA A 207 8.27 39.54 -4.64
C ALA A 207 6.89 39.75 -5.29
N LEU A 208 5.81 39.73 -4.51
CA LEU A 208 4.46 40.05 -5.00
C LEU A 208 4.34 41.50 -5.46
N ASP A 209 5.09 42.45 -4.87
CA ASP A 209 5.11 43.84 -5.32
C ASP A 209 5.62 43.99 -6.77
N LEU A 210 6.45 43.06 -7.26
CA LEU A 210 6.85 43.03 -8.68
C LEU A 210 5.65 42.82 -9.62
N PHE A 211 4.64 42.07 -9.19
CA PHE A 211 3.40 41.84 -9.95
C PHE A 211 2.47 43.05 -9.86
N TRP A 212 2.33 43.66 -8.67
CA TRP A 212 1.49 44.84 -8.46
C TRP A 212 1.98 46.04 -9.26
N ARG A 213 3.30 46.24 -9.36
CA ARG A 213 3.92 47.29 -10.20
C ARG A 213 3.63 47.13 -11.70
N ASN A 214 3.18 45.96 -12.14
CA ASN A 214 2.84 45.68 -13.52
C ASN A 214 1.31 45.59 -13.77
N ASP A 215 0.50 45.90 -12.76
CA ASP A 215 -0.97 45.81 -12.76
C ASP A 215 -1.52 44.39 -12.97
N ILE A 216 -0.81 43.36 -12.51
CA ILE A 216 -1.28 41.97 -12.64
C ILE A 216 -2.40 41.71 -11.63
N SER A 217 -3.45 41.01 -12.07
CA SER A 217 -4.59 40.64 -11.22
C SER A 217 -4.16 39.63 -10.14
N PRO A 218 -4.38 39.91 -8.84
CA PRO A 218 -4.04 38.99 -7.76
C PRO A 218 -4.65 37.59 -7.94
N SER A 219 -5.89 37.53 -8.43
CA SER A 219 -6.63 36.28 -8.66
C SER A 219 -6.01 35.36 -9.72
N LYS A 220 -4.99 35.82 -10.45
CA LYS A 220 -4.25 35.03 -11.44
C LYS A 220 -3.02 34.34 -10.85
N ILE A 221 -2.63 34.65 -9.62
CA ILE A 221 -1.39 34.15 -9.02
C ILE A 221 -1.74 33.09 -7.97
N ASN A 222 -1.13 31.92 -8.09
CA ASN A 222 -1.11 30.89 -7.06
C ASN A 222 0.22 30.98 -6.30
N LEU A 223 0.16 31.12 -4.99
CA LEU A 223 1.36 31.22 -4.15
C LEU A 223 1.95 29.82 -3.90
N GLY A 224 3.15 29.57 -4.39
CA GLY A 224 3.87 28.31 -4.19
C GLY A 224 4.39 28.15 -2.77
N LEU A 225 4.01 27.07 -2.11
CA LEU A 225 4.48 26.66 -0.81
C LEU A 225 5.31 25.39 -0.97
N ALA A 226 6.51 25.38 -0.41
CA ALA A 226 7.33 24.19 -0.37
C ALA A 226 6.79 23.20 0.69
N LEU A 227 6.28 22.06 0.25
CA LEU A 227 6.05 20.87 1.08
C LEU A 227 7.15 19.83 0.79
N MET A 228 7.40 18.89 1.70
CA MET A 228 8.79 18.52 1.98
C MET A 228 8.96 17.05 2.48
N VAL A 229 9.22 15.97 1.70
CA VAL A 229 9.52 14.54 2.08
C VAL A 229 10.00 13.70 0.86
N CYS A 230 11.06 12.92 1.05
CA CYS A 230 11.58 11.72 0.34
C CYS A 230 10.99 11.28 -1.04
N LEU A 231 11.78 11.46 -2.12
CA LEU A 231 12.08 10.50 -3.21
C LEU A 231 12.68 11.13 -4.50
N VAL A 232 12.84 12.46 -4.57
CA VAL A 232 13.53 13.16 -5.67
C VAL A 232 14.43 14.25 -5.07
N PRO A 233 15.66 14.50 -5.56
CA PRO A 233 16.65 15.36 -4.89
C PRO A 233 16.34 16.87 -4.90
N LYS A 234 15.06 17.27 -4.94
CA LYS A 234 14.69 18.61 -5.38
C LYS A 234 13.78 19.46 -4.49
N PHE A 235 13.10 19.01 -3.42
CA PHE A 235 12.41 19.95 -2.48
C PHE A 235 12.59 19.59 -0.99
N TYR A 236 12.84 20.61 -0.16
CA TYR A 236 13.65 20.51 1.06
C TYR A 236 13.73 21.82 1.85
N GLY A 237 14.02 21.73 3.15
CA GLY A 237 14.64 22.80 3.91
C GLY A 237 16.12 22.92 3.54
N ARG A 238 16.59 24.15 3.37
CA ARG A 238 18.01 24.42 3.12
C ARG A 238 18.78 24.27 4.42
N THR A 239 19.76 23.38 4.41
CA THR A 239 20.64 23.16 5.55
C THR A 239 22.04 23.69 5.30
N PHE A 240 22.64 24.28 6.33
CA PHE A 240 23.96 24.88 6.28
C PHE A 240 24.79 24.38 7.46
N LYS A 241 26.10 24.25 7.23
CA LYS A 241 27.07 24.02 8.28
C LYS A 241 27.58 25.35 8.80
N LEU A 242 27.37 25.62 10.08
CA LEU A 242 27.73 26.88 10.71
C LEU A 242 29.26 27.09 10.71
N SER A 243 29.70 28.32 10.45
CA SER A 243 31.10 28.69 10.63
C SER A 243 31.50 28.57 12.11
N THR A 244 30.60 28.99 13.00
CA THR A 244 30.71 28.82 14.45
C THR A 244 29.37 28.35 15.05
N PRO A 245 29.33 27.26 15.85
CA PRO A 245 28.11 26.83 16.53
C PRO A 245 27.53 27.84 17.54
N LEU A 246 28.28 28.90 17.87
CA LEU A 246 27.83 29.97 18.77
C LEU A 246 26.93 31.01 18.09
N CYS A 247 26.87 31.03 16.74
CA CYS A 247 26.05 31.95 15.96
C CYS A 247 25.11 31.13 15.06
N ALA A 248 23.84 31.04 15.45
CA ALA A 248 22.83 30.20 14.80
C ALA A 248 21.54 30.98 14.41
N LYS A 249 21.59 32.31 14.46
CA LYS A 249 20.48 33.16 14.03
C LYS A 249 20.62 33.51 12.54
N PRO A 250 19.51 33.84 11.84
CA PRO A 250 19.59 34.45 10.53
C PRO A 250 20.59 35.62 10.51
N GLY A 251 21.39 35.73 9.45
CA GLY A 251 22.52 36.65 9.32
C GLY A 251 23.86 36.16 9.87
N CYS A 252 23.92 34.99 10.52
CA CYS A 252 25.19 34.36 10.91
C CYS A 252 25.90 33.72 9.71
N GLU A 253 27.23 33.60 9.74
CA GLU A 253 28.01 33.04 8.62
C GLU A 253 28.00 31.50 8.63
N TRP A 254 27.86 30.89 7.44
CA TRP A 254 28.01 29.47 7.21
C TRP A 254 29.23 29.17 6.33
N LYS A 255 29.80 27.96 6.47
CA LYS A 255 31.06 27.58 5.80
C LYS A 255 30.93 26.48 4.76
N ASP A 256 29.90 25.65 4.85
CA ASP A 256 29.66 24.54 3.92
C ASP A 256 28.15 24.25 3.85
N PRO A 257 27.68 23.55 2.81
CA PRO A 257 26.35 22.93 2.82
C PRO A 257 26.19 22.02 4.04
N GLY A 258 24.98 21.93 4.57
CA GLY A 258 24.65 20.95 5.61
C GLY A 258 24.79 19.51 5.11
N PRO A 259 24.94 18.53 6.02
CA PRO A 259 25.10 17.12 5.65
C PRO A 259 23.90 16.60 4.86
N LYS A 260 24.16 15.63 3.99
CA LYS A 260 23.14 14.88 3.25
C LYS A 260 22.20 14.17 4.22
N GLY A 261 20.90 14.25 4.00
CA GLY A 261 19.94 13.41 4.72
C GLY A 261 19.85 11.99 4.15
N PRO A 262 19.35 11.02 4.94
CA PRO A 262 19.22 9.60 4.53
C PRO A 262 18.30 9.40 3.32
N CYS A 263 17.27 10.23 3.18
CA CYS A 263 16.28 10.23 2.12
C CYS A 263 16.70 11.12 0.94
N THR A 264 17.15 12.33 1.22
CA THR A 264 17.42 13.35 0.18
C THR A 264 18.74 13.15 -0.54
N THR A 265 19.71 12.46 0.10
CA THR A 265 21.04 12.08 -0.42
C THR A 265 21.87 13.23 -1.04
N THR A 266 21.45 14.47 -0.81
CA THR A 266 22.00 15.69 -1.41
C THR A 266 22.40 16.68 -0.31
N ALA A 267 23.60 17.25 -0.41
CA ALA A 267 24.13 18.13 0.63
C ALA A 267 23.47 19.50 0.53
N GLY A 268 23.18 20.13 1.67
CA GLY A 268 22.45 21.41 1.70
C GLY A 268 20.93 21.28 1.68
N ILE A 269 20.42 20.05 1.72
CA ILE A 269 19.02 19.68 1.49
C ILE A 269 18.61 18.69 2.59
N LEU A 270 17.49 18.96 3.27
CA LEU A 270 16.79 17.99 4.11
C LEU A 270 15.29 18.06 3.82
N SER A 271 14.59 16.94 3.87
CA SER A 271 13.14 16.87 3.75
C SER A 271 12.44 17.00 5.12
N TYR A 272 11.13 17.26 5.18
CA TYR A 272 10.40 17.56 6.43
C TYR A 272 10.46 16.36 7.34
N LYS A 273 10.26 15.17 6.79
CA LYS A 273 10.42 13.91 7.51
C LYS A 273 11.79 13.82 8.16
N GLU A 274 12.87 14.06 7.39
CA GLU A 274 14.23 14.06 7.95
C GLU A 274 14.41 15.11 9.04
N ILE A 275 13.81 16.30 8.88
CA ILE A 275 13.85 17.35 9.92
C ILE A 275 13.06 16.94 11.16
N GLN A 276 11.84 16.39 11.01
CA GLN A 276 11.01 15.94 12.12
C GLN A 276 11.68 14.78 12.85
N ASP A 277 12.28 13.83 12.13
CA ASP A 277 13.07 12.73 12.70
C ASP A 277 14.29 13.29 13.46
N ILE A 278 15.04 14.24 12.88
CA ILE A 278 16.15 14.94 13.56
C ILE A 278 15.69 15.67 14.84
N ILE A 279 14.53 16.32 14.80
CA ILE A 279 13.95 17.03 15.94
C ILE A 279 13.54 16.03 17.03
N ALA A 280 12.88 14.94 16.65
CA ALA A 280 12.41 13.90 17.57
C ALA A 280 13.58 13.15 18.22
N ASP A 281 14.52 12.65 17.42
CA ASP A 281 15.69 11.89 17.88
C ASP A 281 16.61 12.73 18.77
N GLY A 282 16.78 14.00 18.41
CA GLY A 282 17.62 14.94 19.17
C GLY A 282 16.89 15.62 20.33
N ASN A 283 15.58 15.41 20.49
CA ASN A 283 14.69 16.19 21.37
C ASN A 283 14.96 17.71 21.25
N LEU A 284 15.07 18.18 20.01
CA LEU A 284 15.44 19.56 19.69
C LEU A 284 14.22 20.48 19.81
N THR A 285 14.46 21.75 20.10
CA THR A 285 13.39 22.77 20.13
C THR A 285 13.59 23.74 18.97
N PRO A 286 12.78 23.65 17.90
CA PRO A 286 12.79 24.62 16.81
C PRO A 286 12.45 26.03 17.30
N VAL A 287 13.01 27.04 16.63
CA VAL A 287 12.72 28.45 16.88
C VAL A 287 11.84 28.97 15.76
N TYR A 288 10.70 29.55 16.12
CA TYR A 288 9.83 30.24 15.18
C TYR A 288 10.30 31.69 15.01
N ASP A 289 10.56 32.10 13.77
CA ASP A 289 10.75 33.49 13.41
C ASP A 289 9.39 34.05 12.94
N GLU A 290 8.76 34.88 13.78
CA GLU A 290 7.42 35.43 13.52
C GLU A 290 7.42 36.45 12.37
N GLU A 291 8.52 37.19 12.17
CA GLU A 291 8.63 38.18 11.10
C GLU A 291 8.87 37.49 9.76
N ALA A 292 9.81 36.54 9.70
CA ALA A 292 10.06 35.77 8.49
C ALA A 292 9.00 34.68 8.23
N GLY A 293 8.15 34.39 9.23
CA GLY A 293 7.11 33.37 9.14
C GLY A 293 7.66 31.99 8.79
N VAL A 294 8.72 31.54 9.48
CA VAL A 294 9.45 30.28 9.20
C VAL A 294 10.08 29.71 10.46
N TYR A 295 10.27 28.39 10.51
CA TYR A 295 11.02 27.75 11.60
C TYR A 295 12.48 27.52 11.22
N TYR A 296 13.35 27.52 12.22
CA TYR A 296 14.71 26.99 12.07
C TYR A 296 15.18 26.24 13.32
N VAL A 297 16.13 25.33 13.13
CA VAL A 297 16.71 24.55 14.23
C VAL A 297 18.17 24.21 13.95
N THR A 298 18.98 24.16 15.02
CA THR A 298 20.35 23.64 14.94
C THR A 298 20.42 22.18 15.34
N TYR A 299 21.21 21.38 14.62
CA TYR A 299 21.32 19.94 14.82
C TYR A 299 22.74 19.41 14.60
N GLY A 300 22.93 18.12 14.88
CA GLY A 300 24.23 17.44 14.82
C GLY A 300 25.13 17.72 16.04
N LYS A 301 26.29 17.06 16.09
CA LYS A 301 27.22 17.11 17.24
C LYS A 301 27.58 18.57 17.58
N GLY A 302 27.17 19.01 18.77
CA GLY A 302 27.42 20.38 19.25
C GLY A 302 26.67 21.49 18.52
N GLY A 303 25.58 21.19 17.81
CA GLY A 303 24.78 22.18 17.07
C GLY A 303 25.49 22.76 15.84
N ALA A 304 26.31 21.95 15.17
CA ALA A 304 27.16 22.41 14.07
C ALA A 304 26.42 22.70 12.75
N ASN A 305 25.19 22.20 12.61
CA ASN A 305 24.37 22.37 11.41
C ASN A 305 23.10 23.15 11.75
N TRP A 306 22.52 23.80 10.75
CA TRP A 306 21.33 24.63 10.85
C TRP A 306 20.41 24.34 9.67
N VAL A 307 19.10 24.31 9.91
CA VAL A 307 18.11 24.13 8.83
C VAL A 307 16.89 25.02 9.07
N SER A 308 16.38 25.65 8.00
CA SER A 308 15.07 26.33 8.00
C SER A 308 14.02 25.47 7.31
N PHE A 309 12.79 25.50 7.83
CA PHE A 309 11.67 24.73 7.31
C PHE A 309 10.33 25.36 7.64
N ASP A 310 9.28 24.85 7.01
CA ASP A 310 7.89 25.26 7.23
C ASP A 310 7.09 24.18 7.96
N ASP A 311 6.11 24.60 8.76
CA ASP A 311 5.15 23.75 9.45
C ASP A 311 3.72 24.32 9.35
N ALA A 312 2.76 23.72 10.05
CA ALA A 312 1.37 24.18 10.04
C ALA A 312 1.17 25.66 10.45
N ILE A 313 2.02 26.21 11.32
CA ILE A 313 1.94 27.61 11.75
C ILE A 313 2.47 28.53 10.65
N SER A 314 3.63 28.24 10.07
CA SER A 314 4.19 29.07 9.00
C SER A 314 3.42 28.97 7.70
N PHE A 315 2.89 27.79 7.35
CA PHE A 315 1.97 27.63 6.21
C PHE A 315 0.72 28.47 6.39
N ARG A 316 0.15 28.52 7.60
CA ARG A 316 -1.00 29.36 7.86
C ARG A 316 -0.69 30.85 7.69
N ALA A 317 0.46 31.32 8.15
CA ALA A 317 0.88 32.71 7.95
C ALA A 317 1.00 33.08 6.45
N LYS A 318 1.55 32.17 5.63
CA LYS A 318 1.66 32.34 4.17
C LYS A 318 0.30 32.27 3.46
N THR A 319 -0.57 31.36 3.88
CA THR A 319 -1.96 31.29 3.39
C THR A 319 -2.75 32.55 3.76
N ASP A 320 -2.54 33.11 4.96
CA ASP A 320 -3.15 34.36 5.38
C ASP A 320 -2.66 35.55 4.55
N LEU A 321 -1.38 35.57 4.15
CA LEU A 321 -0.84 36.54 3.19
C LEU A 321 -1.50 36.41 1.81
N ALA A 322 -1.66 35.18 1.31
CA ALA A 322 -2.36 34.92 0.05
C ALA A 322 -3.82 35.41 0.10
N ASN A 323 -4.51 35.15 1.20
CA ASN A 323 -5.88 35.61 1.45
C ASN A 323 -5.96 37.14 1.56
N LYS A 324 -4.99 37.79 2.21
CA LYS A 324 -4.92 39.26 2.35
C LYS A 324 -4.96 39.97 0.99
N TYR A 325 -4.25 39.45 -0.01
CA TYR A 325 -4.22 40.02 -1.35
C TYR A 325 -5.30 39.48 -2.30
N GLY A 326 -6.04 38.45 -1.88
CA GLY A 326 -7.03 37.79 -2.73
C GLY A 326 -6.38 37.06 -3.90
N LEU A 327 -5.29 36.34 -3.64
CA LEU A 327 -4.60 35.52 -4.63
C LEU A 327 -5.53 34.41 -5.18
N GLY A 328 -5.20 33.86 -6.35
CA GLY A 328 -5.97 32.80 -7.00
C GLY A 328 -6.01 31.49 -6.20
N GLY A 329 -4.98 31.24 -5.40
CA GLY A 329 -4.87 30.09 -4.53
C GLY A 329 -3.46 29.90 -4.01
N VAL A 330 -3.19 28.68 -3.54
CA VAL A 330 -1.86 28.21 -3.16
C VAL A 330 -1.49 27.01 -4.01
N LEU A 331 -0.25 26.95 -4.45
CA LEU A 331 0.34 25.79 -5.09
C LEU A 331 1.21 25.08 -4.05
N ILE A 332 1.16 23.76 -4.03
CA ILE A 332 2.01 22.94 -3.19
C ILE A 332 3.04 22.27 -4.06
N TRP A 333 4.29 22.36 -3.64
CA TRP A 333 5.39 21.78 -4.34
C TRP A 333 6.26 21.01 -3.34
N ALA A 334 6.11 19.68 -3.19
CA ALA A 334 5.16 18.80 -3.89
C ALA A 334 4.35 17.86 -2.94
N ILE A 335 3.33 17.17 -3.46
CA ILE A 335 2.42 16.35 -2.64
C ILE A 335 3.03 15.01 -2.24
N ASP A 336 3.88 14.44 -3.09
CA ASP A 336 4.69 13.25 -2.79
C ASP A 336 5.65 13.46 -1.63
N GLN A 337 5.77 14.72 -1.21
CA GLN A 337 6.64 15.23 -0.19
C GLN A 337 5.92 15.55 1.13
N ASP A 338 4.72 15.04 1.38
CA ASP A 338 4.13 15.12 2.73
C ASP A 338 4.45 13.86 3.56
N ASP A 339 4.15 13.88 4.86
CA ASP A 339 4.13 12.64 5.64
C ASP A 339 2.89 11.78 5.34
N ARG A 340 2.90 10.51 5.79
CA ARG A 340 1.78 9.56 5.60
C ARG A 340 0.45 10.03 6.19
N TYR A 341 0.47 11.04 7.06
CA TYR A 341 -0.71 11.63 7.70
C TYR A 341 -1.13 12.94 7.03
N PHE A 342 -0.43 13.38 5.98
CA PHE A 342 -0.63 14.63 5.28
C PHE A 342 -0.59 15.86 6.20
N ASN A 343 0.26 15.87 7.23
CA ASN A 343 0.26 16.94 8.22
C ASN A 343 0.58 18.31 7.62
N ALA A 344 1.41 18.39 6.59
CA ALA A 344 1.73 19.65 5.94
C ALA A 344 0.56 20.16 5.09
N LEU A 345 -0.08 19.28 4.30
CA LEU A 345 -1.29 19.59 3.55
C LEU A 345 -2.48 19.94 4.46
N ARG A 346 -2.62 19.28 5.61
CA ARG A 346 -3.57 19.66 6.67
C ARG A 346 -3.26 21.06 7.20
N GLY A 347 -1.98 21.39 7.38
CA GLY A 347 -1.53 22.72 7.77
C GLY A 347 -1.90 23.81 6.75
N VAL A 348 -1.72 23.52 5.45
CA VAL A 348 -2.07 24.45 4.36
C VAL A 348 -3.58 24.61 4.19
N THR A 349 -4.32 23.51 4.17
CA THR A 349 -5.76 23.51 3.86
C THR A 349 -6.65 23.78 5.07
N GLY A 350 -6.15 23.53 6.28
CA GLY A 350 -6.93 23.53 7.53
C GLY A 350 -8.00 22.44 7.57
N ARG A 351 -7.97 21.47 6.65
CA ARG A 351 -8.93 20.36 6.57
C ARG A 351 -8.34 19.11 7.22
N ASP A 352 -9.22 18.25 7.74
CA ASP A 352 -8.83 16.91 8.13
C ASP A 352 -8.72 16.05 6.86
N ILE A 353 -7.57 15.42 6.67
CA ILE A 353 -7.24 14.65 5.47
C ILE A 353 -6.93 13.25 5.96
N PRO A 354 -7.68 12.21 5.54
CA PRO A 354 -7.39 10.86 5.97
C PRO A 354 -5.94 10.52 5.61
N PRO A 355 -5.19 9.83 6.50
CA PRO A 355 -3.86 9.36 6.16
C PRO A 355 -3.92 8.50 4.89
N VAL A 356 -2.80 8.37 4.19
CA VAL A 356 -2.66 7.30 3.20
C VAL A 356 -3.07 6.04 3.93
N ALA A 357 -4.16 5.41 3.46
CA ALA A 357 -4.61 4.16 4.05
C ALA A 357 -3.38 3.27 4.08
N ASP A 358 -3.01 2.76 5.28
CA ASP A 358 -2.11 1.63 5.33
C ASP A 358 -2.67 0.66 4.29
N ALA A 359 -1.84 0.31 3.31
CA ALA A 359 -2.16 -0.77 2.41
C ALA A 359 -2.65 -1.90 3.32
N VAL A 360 -3.96 -2.18 3.23
CA VAL A 360 -4.75 -2.88 4.25
C VAL A 360 -3.93 -4.06 4.80
N ASP A 361 -3.64 -4.06 6.12
CA ASP A 361 -2.95 -5.18 6.78
C ASP A 361 -3.65 -6.53 6.49
N GLY A 362 -3.16 -7.25 5.48
CA GLY A 362 -3.34 -8.68 5.30
C GLY A 362 -4.54 -9.15 4.45
N TYR A 363 -4.24 -10.16 3.63
CA TYR A 363 -5.19 -11.13 3.13
C TYR A 363 -5.81 -11.90 4.30
N GLY A 364 -7.13 -11.99 4.34
CA GLY A 364 -7.89 -12.56 5.43
C GLY A 364 -9.21 -13.13 4.97
N ALA A 365 -9.94 -13.76 5.88
CA ALA A 365 -11.29 -14.25 5.57
C ALA A 365 -12.18 -13.09 5.14
N PHE A 366 -12.79 -13.20 3.96
CA PHE A 366 -13.67 -12.18 3.42
C PHE A 366 -15.02 -12.17 4.13
N ALA A 367 -15.41 -11.01 4.65
CA ALA A 367 -16.73 -10.80 5.19
C ALA A 367 -17.57 -9.95 4.23
N LEU A 368 -18.73 -10.47 3.80
CA LEU A 368 -19.60 -9.82 2.82
C LEU A 368 -20.18 -8.49 3.35
N ASP A 369 -20.26 -8.31 4.66
CA ASP A 369 -20.71 -7.07 5.30
C ASP A 369 -19.73 -5.90 5.16
N GLN A 370 -18.48 -6.18 4.78
CA GLN A 370 -17.49 -5.16 4.39
C GLN A 370 -17.75 -4.60 3.00
N CYS A 371 -18.55 -5.30 2.18
CA CYS A 371 -18.98 -4.78 0.90
C CYS A 371 -20.15 -3.83 1.06
N TYR A 372 -20.22 -2.87 0.14
CA TYR A 372 -21.28 -1.89 0.16
C TYR A 372 -21.71 -1.52 -1.26
N ILE A 373 -22.91 -0.97 -1.32
CA ILE A 373 -23.49 -0.46 -2.56
C ILE A 373 -23.41 1.05 -2.49
N THR A 374 -22.75 1.66 -3.47
CA THR A 374 -22.58 3.10 -3.55
C THR A 374 -23.92 3.80 -3.83
N ASN A 375 -24.02 5.11 -3.54
CA ASN A 375 -25.11 5.89 -4.11
C ASN A 375 -24.94 5.99 -5.63
N CYS A 376 -26.00 6.44 -6.31
CA CYS A 376 -25.93 6.69 -7.74
C CYS A 376 -24.83 7.75 -8.00
N HIS A 377 -24.01 7.57 -9.04
CA HIS A 377 -22.82 8.39 -9.41
C HIS A 377 -21.53 8.16 -8.60
N GLU A 378 -21.54 7.35 -7.55
CA GLU A 378 -20.37 7.14 -6.70
C GLU A 378 -19.54 5.92 -7.16
N SER A 379 -18.21 6.05 -7.08
CA SER A 379 -17.21 5.01 -7.30
C SER A 379 -16.84 4.34 -5.97
N CYS A 380 -16.12 3.21 -6.04
CA CYS A 380 -15.61 2.55 -4.84
C CYS A 380 -14.60 3.45 -4.12
N GLU A 381 -14.51 3.30 -2.79
CA GLU A 381 -13.56 4.00 -1.94
C GLU A 381 -12.14 3.53 -2.24
N ALA A 382 -11.15 4.32 -1.83
CA ALA A 382 -9.75 4.01 -2.09
C ALA A 382 -9.34 2.72 -1.35
N GLY A 383 -8.83 1.73 -2.11
CA GLY A 383 -8.50 0.40 -1.58
C GLY A 383 -9.53 -0.69 -1.88
N ASP A 384 -10.69 -0.32 -2.43
CA ASP A 384 -11.76 -1.25 -2.78
C ASP A 384 -11.82 -1.52 -4.29
N ILE A 385 -12.26 -2.73 -4.65
CA ILE A 385 -12.52 -3.14 -6.03
C ILE A 385 -14.00 -3.03 -6.38
N LEU A 386 -14.26 -2.69 -7.64
CA LEU A 386 -15.58 -2.80 -8.23
C LEU A 386 -15.87 -4.26 -8.56
N MET A 387 -16.81 -4.86 -7.83
CA MET A 387 -17.28 -6.22 -8.10
C MET A 387 -18.21 -6.27 -9.30
N THR A 388 -19.24 -5.43 -9.30
CA THR A 388 -20.19 -5.34 -10.41
C THR A 388 -20.99 -4.04 -10.37
N ARG A 389 -21.64 -3.69 -11.48
CA ARG A 389 -22.56 -2.54 -11.54
C ARG A 389 -23.99 -3.01 -11.32
N LEU A 390 -24.75 -2.19 -10.59
CA LEU A 390 -26.15 -2.46 -10.24
C LEU A 390 -27.08 -1.46 -10.91
N ASN A 391 -28.30 -1.91 -11.22
CA ASN A 391 -29.36 -1.12 -11.85
C ASN A 391 -28.98 -0.47 -13.19
N GLU A 392 -28.25 -1.19 -14.06
CA GLU A 392 -27.89 -0.69 -15.40
C GLU A 392 -28.93 -1.11 -16.46
N ASP A 393 -29.59 -0.16 -17.14
CA ASP A 393 -30.54 -0.44 -18.22
C ASP A 393 -29.88 -0.61 -19.61
N SER A 394 -30.68 -0.92 -20.63
CA SER A 394 -30.24 -1.17 -22.02
C SER A 394 -29.55 0.00 -22.72
N SER A 395 -29.56 1.17 -22.12
CA SER A 395 -28.88 2.38 -22.58
C SER A 395 -27.73 2.80 -21.68
N GLY A 396 -27.33 1.96 -20.71
CA GLY A 396 -26.31 2.28 -19.70
C GLY A 396 -26.81 3.23 -18.62
N ARG A 397 -28.14 3.39 -18.50
CA ARG A 397 -28.81 4.34 -17.61
C ARG A 397 -29.27 3.64 -16.35
N GLY A 398 -28.97 4.19 -15.18
CA GLY A 398 -29.40 3.65 -13.88
C GLY A 398 -29.93 4.71 -12.92
N CYS A 399 -30.64 4.31 -11.86
CA CYS A 399 -31.33 5.16 -10.87
C CYS A 399 -32.35 6.19 -11.43
N ASP A 400 -33.34 6.56 -10.61
CA ASP A 400 -34.33 7.59 -10.96
C ASP A 400 -33.69 9.00 -10.93
N GLY A 401 -33.72 9.71 -12.06
CA GLY A 401 -33.13 11.06 -12.20
C GLY A 401 -32.98 11.48 -13.67
N LYS A 402 -32.62 12.74 -13.93
CA LYS A 402 -32.43 13.27 -15.31
C LYS A 402 -31.17 12.75 -16.00
N ASP A 403 -30.17 12.34 -15.21
CA ASP A 403 -28.83 12.05 -15.73
C ASP A 403 -28.45 10.56 -15.67
N HIS A 404 -29.30 9.73 -15.07
CA HIS A 404 -29.32 8.26 -15.11
C HIS A 404 -27.97 7.49 -14.94
N TYR A 405 -27.44 7.36 -13.72
CA TYR A 405 -26.21 6.60 -13.41
C TYR A 405 -26.45 5.31 -12.60
N ALA A 406 -25.67 4.26 -12.90
CA ALA A 406 -25.66 3.00 -12.16
C ALA A 406 -24.99 3.13 -10.77
N ARG A 407 -25.31 2.20 -9.85
CA ARG A 407 -24.61 2.04 -8.57
C ARG A 407 -23.46 1.03 -8.72
N SER A 408 -22.49 1.10 -7.83
CA SER A 408 -21.40 0.12 -7.74
C SER A 408 -21.62 -0.79 -6.55
N PHE A 409 -21.41 -2.09 -6.74
CA PHE A 409 -21.15 -3.01 -5.64
C PHE A 409 -19.63 -3.09 -5.45
N CYS A 410 -19.15 -2.62 -4.31
CA CYS A 410 -17.75 -2.45 -3.98
C CYS A 410 -17.37 -3.34 -2.81
N CYS A 411 -16.16 -3.89 -2.85
CA CYS A 411 -15.62 -4.74 -1.79
C CYS A 411 -14.11 -4.48 -1.61
N PRO A 412 -13.54 -4.74 -0.42
CA PRO A 412 -12.09 -4.61 -0.20
C PRO A 412 -11.24 -5.43 -1.17
N ALA A 413 -10.24 -4.79 -1.79
CA ALA A 413 -9.46 -5.40 -2.88
C ALA A 413 -8.69 -6.66 -2.48
N VAL A 414 -8.29 -6.77 -1.21
CA VAL A 414 -7.34 -7.78 -0.73
C VAL A 414 -8.02 -9.13 -0.49
N ASN A 415 -9.30 -9.12 -0.08
CA ASN A 415 -10.01 -10.34 0.36
C ASN A 415 -11.19 -10.69 -0.53
N ALA A 416 -11.68 -9.75 -1.34
CA ALA A 416 -12.81 -10.01 -2.21
C ALA A 416 -12.49 -11.09 -3.25
N PRO A 417 -13.46 -11.97 -3.57
CA PRO A 417 -13.27 -12.92 -4.66
C PRO A 417 -12.97 -12.16 -5.96
N GLU A 418 -12.16 -12.75 -6.83
CA GLU A 418 -11.88 -12.15 -8.14
C GLU A 418 -13.19 -11.91 -8.91
N SER A 419 -13.48 -10.64 -9.22
CA SER A 419 -14.73 -10.28 -9.88
C SER A 419 -14.90 -10.94 -11.26
N SER A 420 -13.79 -11.32 -11.92
CA SER A 420 -13.79 -12.05 -13.19
C SER A 420 -14.29 -13.49 -13.10
N ASN A 421 -14.23 -14.11 -11.92
CA ASN A 421 -14.73 -15.46 -11.68
C ASN A 421 -16.20 -15.45 -11.26
N CYS A 422 -16.75 -14.26 -11.00
CA CYS A 422 -18.14 -14.07 -10.63
C CYS A 422 -19.00 -13.74 -11.85
N TYR A 423 -20.31 -14.03 -11.76
CA TYR A 423 -21.22 -13.81 -12.87
C TYR A 423 -22.67 -13.61 -12.43
N TRP A 424 -23.46 -12.93 -13.27
CA TRP A 424 -24.88 -12.75 -13.05
C TRP A 424 -25.65 -14.00 -13.48
N THR A 425 -26.60 -14.41 -12.64
CA THR A 425 -27.57 -15.46 -12.96
C THR A 425 -28.99 -14.91 -12.97
N GLY A 426 -29.86 -15.58 -13.72
CA GLY A 426 -31.27 -15.21 -13.88
C GLY A 426 -31.56 -14.62 -15.25
N GLY A 427 -32.63 -15.11 -15.88
CA GLY A 427 -32.99 -14.69 -17.24
C GLY A 427 -33.34 -13.20 -17.34
N PRO A 428 -33.27 -12.61 -18.55
CA PRO A 428 -33.35 -11.16 -18.76
C PRO A 428 -34.62 -10.48 -18.21
N VAL A 429 -35.75 -11.19 -18.21
CA VAL A 429 -37.07 -10.67 -17.79
C VAL A 429 -37.67 -11.45 -16.62
N ASN A 430 -37.32 -12.73 -16.52
CA ASN A 430 -37.86 -13.64 -15.51
C ASN A 430 -37.05 -13.64 -14.21
N CYS A 431 -35.77 -13.24 -14.19
CA CYS A 431 -35.01 -12.96 -12.96
C CYS A 431 -35.18 -13.93 -11.79
N HIS A 432 -35.01 -15.23 -12.02
CA HIS A 432 -34.89 -16.21 -10.94
C HIS A 432 -33.44 -16.68 -10.95
N GLY A 433 -32.53 -15.81 -10.48
CA GLY A 433 -31.12 -16.14 -10.36
C GLY A 433 -30.91 -17.17 -9.25
N GLN A 434 -30.01 -18.12 -9.47
CA GLN A 434 -29.58 -19.08 -8.46
C GLN A 434 -28.13 -19.44 -8.76
N CYS A 435 -27.30 -19.54 -7.74
CA CYS A 435 -25.88 -19.82 -7.88
C CYS A 435 -25.63 -21.32 -8.03
N ALA A 436 -24.55 -21.76 -8.68
CA ALA A 436 -24.27 -23.19 -8.76
C ALA A 436 -24.01 -23.79 -7.36
N PRO A 437 -24.19 -25.10 -7.15
CA PRO A 437 -23.69 -25.75 -5.94
C PRO A 437 -22.21 -25.39 -5.69
N GLY A 438 -21.88 -24.89 -4.50
CA GLY A 438 -20.57 -24.36 -4.15
C GLY A 438 -20.36 -22.88 -4.44
N GLU A 439 -21.38 -22.13 -4.87
CA GLU A 439 -21.28 -20.70 -5.07
C GLU A 439 -22.07 -19.91 -4.03
N VAL A 440 -21.62 -18.68 -3.78
CA VAL A 440 -22.18 -17.74 -2.81
C VAL A 440 -23.01 -16.69 -3.52
N SER A 441 -24.17 -16.36 -2.93
CA SER A 441 -24.98 -15.21 -3.36
C SER A 441 -24.39 -13.92 -2.79
N MET A 442 -23.83 -13.06 -3.64
CA MET A 442 -23.10 -11.85 -3.20
C MET A 442 -23.97 -10.60 -3.20
N VAL A 443 -24.76 -10.40 -4.25
CA VAL A 443 -25.67 -9.25 -4.36
C VAL A 443 -26.85 -9.58 -5.27
N LEU A 444 -28.01 -8.99 -4.98
CA LEU A 444 -29.24 -9.11 -5.75
C LEU A 444 -29.53 -7.83 -6.55
N ASP A 445 -29.99 -7.97 -7.80
CA ASP A 445 -30.36 -6.81 -8.63
C ASP A 445 -31.56 -7.10 -9.56
N ASP A 446 -32.28 -6.04 -9.94
CA ASP A 446 -33.40 -6.13 -10.88
C ASP A 446 -32.96 -6.12 -12.36
N TYR A 447 -31.74 -5.72 -12.67
CA TYR A 447 -31.24 -5.56 -14.04
C TYR A 447 -30.10 -6.51 -14.35
N GLY A 448 -29.15 -6.66 -13.42
CA GLY A 448 -27.92 -7.43 -13.60
C GLY A 448 -27.17 -7.02 -14.87
N ASP A 449 -26.54 -7.99 -15.53
CA ASP A 449 -25.86 -7.81 -16.82
C ASP A 449 -26.81 -7.70 -18.03
N SER A 450 -28.04 -8.18 -17.91
CA SER A 450 -28.96 -8.32 -19.04
C SER A 450 -29.55 -6.98 -19.52
N LYS A 451 -29.35 -5.92 -18.74
CA LYS A 451 -29.83 -4.56 -19.01
C LYS A 451 -31.36 -4.42 -19.12
N LYS A 452 -32.10 -5.43 -18.66
CA LYS A 452 -33.57 -5.48 -18.66
C LYS A 452 -34.06 -5.70 -17.25
N ARG A 453 -35.04 -4.90 -16.85
CA ARG A 453 -35.67 -5.00 -15.54
C ARG A 453 -36.46 -6.31 -15.42
N CYS A 454 -36.42 -6.91 -14.25
CA CYS A 454 -37.31 -8.02 -13.86
C CYS A 454 -38.77 -7.60 -13.88
N THR A 455 -39.63 -8.33 -14.61
CA THR A 455 -41.07 -8.02 -14.69
C THR A 455 -41.96 -9.14 -14.16
N ASN A 456 -41.43 -10.34 -13.91
CA ASN A 456 -42.21 -11.52 -13.52
C ASN A 456 -41.94 -11.98 -12.07
N GLY A 457 -41.47 -11.07 -11.21
CA GLY A 457 -41.03 -11.37 -9.84
C GLY A 457 -39.62 -11.98 -9.79
N GLY A 458 -39.01 -12.02 -8.61
CA GLY A 458 -37.64 -12.52 -8.40
C GLY A 458 -36.53 -11.51 -8.66
N LYS A 459 -35.29 -11.90 -8.31
CA LYS A 459 -34.06 -11.12 -8.49
C LYS A 459 -33.03 -11.88 -9.34
N LYS A 460 -32.17 -11.13 -10.03
CA LYS A 460 -30.91 -11.67 -10.54
C LYS A 460 -29.92 -11.71 -9.39
N VAL A 461 -29.03 -12.71 -9.42
CA VAL A 461 -28.06 -12.96 -8.36
C VAL A 461 -26.66 -12.87 -8.96
N TRP A 462 -25.78 -12.09 -8.35
CA TRP A 462 -24.35 -12.12 -8.64
C TRP A 462 -23.72 -13.23 -7.81
N CYS A 463 -23.22 -14.24 -8.49
CA CYS A 463 -22.71 -15.47 -7.89
C CYS A 463 -21.19 -15.51 -8.02
N CYS A 464 -20.51 -15.89 -6.94
CA CYS A 464 -19.07 -16.11 -6.92
C CYS A 464 -18.76 -17.52 -6.40
N PRO A 465 -17.85 -18.29 -7.03
CA PRO A 465 -17.38 -19.56 -6.51
C PRO A 465 -16.74 -19.41 -5.14
N ALA A 466 -17.25 -20.13 -4.13
CA ALA A 466 -16.61 -20.18 -2.82
C ALA A 466 -15.21 -20.78 -2.96
N THR A 467 -14.21 -20.21 -2.30
CA THR A 467 -12.86 -20.81 -2.28
C THR A 467 -12.70 -21.82 -1.15
N ASN A 468 -13.62 -21.83 -0.18
CA ASN A 468 -13.64 -22.80 0.91
C ASN A 468 -14.87 -23.71 0.86
N GLY A 469 -14.72 -24.98 1.27
CA GLY A 469 -15.83 -25.93 1.35
C GLY A 469 -16.16 -26.70 0.06
N GLN A 470 -15.50 -26.42 -1.07
CA GLN A 470 -15.80 -27.04 -2.37
C GLN A 470 -15.69 -28.57 -2.33
N LYS A 471 -14.61 -29.09 -1.75
CA LYS A 471 -14.38 -30.54 -1.66
C LYS A 471 -15.48 -31.24 -0.85
N SER A 472 -15.96 -30.61 0.22
CA SER A 472 -17.06 -31.14 1.03
C SER A 472 -18.35 -31.30 0.21
N ILE A 473 -18.65 -30.37 -0.69
CA ILE A 473 -19.80 -30.43 -1.58
C ILE A 473 -19.63 -31.55 -2.62
N GLU A 474 -18.45 -31.67 -3.21
CA GLU A 474 -18.14 -32.74 -4.18
C GLU A 474 -18.25 -34.14 -3.55
N GLU A 475 -17.93 -34.25 -2.26
CA GLU A 475 -18.09 -35.47 -1.49
C GLU A 475 -19.55 -35.76 -1.12
N CYS A 476 -20.47 -34.79 -1.22
CA CYS A 476 -21.89 -35.02 -1.00
C CYS A 476 -22.57 -35.62 -2.25
N ALA A 477 -23.52 -36.54 -2.04
CA ALA A 477 -24.25 -37.15 -3.15
C ALA A 477 -25.69 -37.54 -2.79
N LEU A 478 -26.58 -37.38 -3.76
CA LEU A 478 -27.96 -37.86 -3.66
C LEU A 478 -28.00 -39.39 -3.80
N GLN A 479 -28.52 -40.06 -2.78
CA GLN A 479 -28.59 -41.51 -2.75
C GLN A 479 -29.74 -42.05 -3.62
N PRO A 480 -29.59 -43.26 -4.19
CA PRO A 480 -30.67 -43.95 -4.87
C PRO A 480 -31.89 -44.17 -3.95
N HIS A 481 -33.08 -44.23 -4.55
CA HIS A 481 -34.36 -44.39 -3.86
C HIS A 481 -34.35 -45.47 -2.75
N ARG A 482 -34.88 -45.12 -1.58
CA ARG A 482 -34.99 -45.98 -0.37
C ARG A 482 -33.67 -46.49 0.21
N LYS A 483 -32.52 -46.00 -0.24
CA LYS A 483 -31.24 -46.31 0.41
C LYS A 483 -30.97 -45.35 1.56
N ALA A 484 -30.43 -45.90 2.65
CA ALA A 484 -29.82 -45.11 3.70
C ALA A 484 -28.51 -44.49 3.20
N CYS A 485 -28.04 -43.46 3.91
CA CYS A 485 -26.72 -42.91 3.71
C CYS A 485 -25.65 -44.02 3.87
N PRO A 486 -24.66 -44.11 2.97
CA PRO A 486 -23.66 -45.17 3.00
C PRO A 486 -22.65 -44.92 4.13
N ALA A 487 -21.88 -45.95 4.51
CA ALA A 487 -20.98 -45.86 5.66
C ALA A 487 -19.85 -44.83 5.49
N ASP A 488 -19.45 -44.53 4.26
CA ASP A 488 -18.47 -43.50 3.89
C ASP A 488 -19.07 -42.08 3.86
N LYS A 489 -20.40 -41.96 3.81
CA LYS A 489 -21.13 -40.68 3.80
C LYS A 489 -22.35 -40.76 4.71
N PRO A 490 -22.18 -40.97 6.03
CA PRO A 490 -23.29 -41.30 6.92
C PRO A 490 -24.17 -40.10 7.27
N GLN A 491 -23.70 -38.87 7.08
CA GLN A 491 -24.44 -37.67 7.45
C GLN A 491 -25.53 -37.36 6.43
N GLU A 492 -26.77 -37.27 6.90
CA GLU A 492 -27.92 -36.84 6.09
C GLU A 492 -28.08 -35.33 6.21
N MET A 493 -28.01 -34.61 5.09
CA MET A 493 -28.19 -33.16 5.06
C MET A 493 -29.66 -32.77 4.90
N THR A 494 -30.37 -33.47 4.01
CA THR A 494 -31.79 -33.27 3.77
C THR A 494 -32.36 -34.48 3.03
N THR A 495 -33.65 -34.74 3.21
CA THR A 495 -34.41 -35.63 2.32
C THR A 495 -35.18 -34.86 1.27
N VAL A 496 -35.19 -35.37 0.03
CA VAL A 496 -36.04 -34.91 -1.07
C VAL A 496 -36.87 -36.05 -1.64
N GLY A 497 -37.93 -35.73 -2.39
CA GLY A 497 -38.69 -36.76 -3.05
C GLY A 497 -39.55 -36.32 -4.24
N ASP A 498 -39.82 -37.29 -5.10
CA ASP A 498 -40.69 -37.17 -6.27
C ASP A 498 -41.90 -38.11 -6.16
N MET A 499 -43.00 -37.70 -6.77
CA MET A 499 -44.22 -38.50 -6.83
C MET A 499 -44.37 -39.12 -8.22
N TYR A 500 -44.25 -40.44 -8.27
CA TYR A 500 -44.41 -41.22 -9.50
C TYR A 500 -45.80 -41.86 -9.55
N ARG A 501 -46.30 -42.09 -10.76
CA ARG A 501 -47.55 -42.82 -10.97
C ARG A 501 -47.21 -44.19 -11.53
N ASP A 502 -47.56 -45.23 -10.79
CA ASP A 502 -47.47 -46.62 -11.26
C ASP A 502 -48.87 -47.18 -11.57
N ASP A 503 -48.95 -48.45 -11.95
CA ASP A 503 -50.20 -49.13 -12.28
C ASP A 503 -51.18 -49.25 -11.10
N TRP A 504 -50.73 -48.95 -9.87
CA TRP A 504 -51.49 -49.13 -8.62
C TRP A 504 -51.81 -47.80 -7.91
N GLY A 505 -51.24 -46.67 -8.35
CA GLY A 505 -51.56 -45.36 -7.80
C GLY A 505 -50.40 -44.37 -7.86
N ARG A 506 -50.38 -43.44 -6.90
CA ARG A 506 -49.27 -42.49 -6.70
C ARG A 506 -48.32 -43.08 -5.67
N VAL A 507 -47.05 -43.24 -6.03
CA VAL A 507 -45.98 -43.74 -5.17
C VAL A 507 -44.99 -42.60 -4.91
N GLU A 508 -44.72 -42.37 -3.64
CA GLU A 508 -43.71 -41.41 -3.19
C GLU A 508 -42.33 -42.07 -3.18
N ILE A 509 -41.36 -41.39 -3.81
CA ILE A 509 -39.97 -41.81 -3.90
C ILE A 509 -39.13 -40.78 -3.14
N ARG A 510 -38.60 -41.18 -1.98
CA ARG A 510 -37.66 -40.36 -1.20
C ARG A 510 -36.21 -40.75 -1.47
N GLN A 511 -35.35 -39.74 -1.56
CA GLN A 511 -33.91 -39.81 -1.72
C GLN A 511 -33.24 -38.92 -0.69
N LYS A 512 -32.10 -39.38 -0.16
CA LYS A 512 -31.34 -38.66 0.87
C LYS A 512 -30.12 -38.00 0.24
N PHE A 513 -29.90 -36.73 0.51
CA PHE A 513 -28.66 -36.05 0.17
C PHE A 513 -27.67 -36.30 1.32
N CYS A 514 -26.65 -37.11 1.06
CA CYS A 514 -25.74 -37.60 2.10
C CYS A 514 -24.31 -37.09 1.88
N CYS A 515 -23.66 -36.71 2.98
CA CYS A 515 -22.30 -36.18 3.04
C CYS A 515 -21.44 -37.00 4.02
N PRO A 516 -20.10 -36.82 4.04
CA PRO A 516 -19.21 -37.39 5.05
C PRO A 516 -19.69 -37.15 6.48
N GLU A 517 -19.21 -37.94 7.45
CA GLU A 517 -19.66 -37.91 8.86
C GLU A 517 -19.54 -36.54 9.54
N LYS A 518 -18.64 -35.69 9.02
CA LYS A 518 -18.44 -34.30 9.43
C LYS A 518 -18.36 -33.44 8.16
N PRO A 519 -19.51 -33.08 7.55
CA PRO A 519 -19.49 -32.11 6.47
C PRO A 519 -19.01 -30.77 7.06
N GLN A 520 -18.20 -30.02 6.33
CA GLN A 520 -17.72 -28.69 6.74
C GLN A 520 -18.85 -27.64 6.81
N TYR A 521 -20.11 -28.01 7.02
CA TYR A 521 -21.27 -27.12 7.05
C TYR A 521 -22.09 -27.43 8.30
N ASP A 522 -22.38 -26.41 9.10
CA ASP A 522 -23.29 -26.57 10.24
C ASP A 522 -24.72 -26.74 9.75
N LEU A 523 -25.25 -27.95 9.91
CA LEU A 523 -26.63 -28.33 9.61
C LEU A 523 -27.67 -27.42 10.26
N SER A 524 -27.36 -26.80 11.40
CA SER A 524 -28.28 -25.88 12.10
C SER A 524 -28.55 -24.59 11.31
N THR A 525 -27.62 -24.21 10.43
CA THR A 525 -27.71 -23.04 9.55
C THR A 525 -28.34 -23.36 8.19
N CYS A 526 -28.51 -24.65 7.89
CA CYS A 526 -28.98 -25.11 6.60
C CYS A 526 -30.50 -25.03 6.45
N GLY A 527 -30.98 -24.55 5.31
CA GLY A 527 -32.40 -24.37 5.04
C GLY A 527 -32.77 -24.42 3.56
N TRP A 528 -34.04 -24.77 3.29
CA TRP A 528 -34.63 -24.70 1.95
C TRP A 528 -35.22 -23.31 1.68
N HIS A 529 -34.88 -22.74 0.52
CA HIS A 529 -35.32 -21.44 0.05
C HIS A 529 -36.12 -21.56 -1.25
N GLY A 530 -37.19 -20.78 -1.30
CA GLY A 530 -38.15 -20.75 -2.39
C GLY A 530 -39.55 -21.18 -1.95
N ASP A 531 -40.58 -20.47 -2.44
CA ASP A 531 -41.96 -20.79 -2.08
C ASP A 531 -42.42 -22.20 -2.55
N ASN A 532 -43.41 -22.75 -1.87
CA ASN A 532 -43.83 -24.15 -2.00
C ASN A 532 -44.55 -24.50 -3.32
N TYR A 533 -44.78 -23.58 -4.25
CA TYR A 533 -45.63 -23.85 -5.43
C TYR A 533 -45.05 -23.34 -6.74
N TYR A 534 -44.55 -22.10 -6.72
CA TYR A 534 -43.92 -21.45 -7.85
C TYR A 534 -42.39 -21.40 -7.71
N CYS A 535 -41.87 -21.63 -6.51
CA CYS A 535 -40.46 -21.49 -6.17
C CYS A 535 -39.96 -20.10 -6.59
N ASN A 536 -40.71 -19.06 -6.20
CA ASN A 536 -40.20 -17.68 -6.20
C ASN A 536 -39.26 -17.50 -5.01
N ASP A 537 -38.38 -16.50 -5.08
CA ASP A 537 -37.40 -16.17 -4.03
C ASP A 537 -36.56 -17.40 -3.66
N ASN A 538 -36.10 -18.11 -4.69
CA ASN A 538 -35.39 -19.39 -4.61
C ASN A 538 -33.86 -19.23 -4.66
N GLU A 539 -33.38 -18.00 -4.55
CA GLU A 539 -31.99 -17.65 -4.27
C GLU A 539 -31.62 -17.94 -2.80
N CYS A 540 -30.35 -18.24 -2.56
CA CYS A 540 -29.84 -18.28 -1.20
C CYS A 540 -29.79 -16.86 -0.61
N PRO A 541 -29.97 -16.71 0.71
CA PRO A 541 -29.62 -15.48 1.42
C PRO A 541 -28.21 -15.00 1.06
N LEU A 542 -28.01 -13.68 1.07
CA LEU A 542 -26.70 -13.09 0.80
C LEU A 542 -25.67 -13.63 1.80
N GLY A 543 -24.52 -14.07 1.29
CA GLY A 543 -23.45 -14.68 2.09
C GLY A 543 -23.56 -16.20 2.28
N GLN A 544 -24.71 -16.81 1.98
CA GLN A 544 -24.85 -18.27 2.07
C GLN A 544 -24.39 -18.99 0.81
N ILE A 545 -23.90 -20.22 1.01
CA ILE A 545 -23.48 -21.12 -0.07
C ILE A 545 -24.66 -22.01 -0.46
N GLU A 546 -24.88 -22.12 -1.76
CA GLU A 546 -25.85 -23.05 -2.32
C GLU A 546 -25.24 -24.47 -2.35
N LEU A 547 -25.83 -25.46 -1.66
CA LEU A 547 -25.29 -26.84 -1.63
C LEU A 547 -26.03 -27.77 -2.60
N PHE A 548 -27.34 -27.56 -2.76
CA PHE A 548 -28.19 -28.48 -3.52
C PHE A 548 -29.44 -27.78 -4.05
N LYS A 549 -30.01 -28.30 -5.15
CA LYS A 549 -31.25 -27.77 -5.73
C LYS A 549 -32.22 -28.87 -6.09
N TYR A 550 -33.50 -28.64 -5.82
CA TYR A 550 -34.52 -29.63 -6.14
C TYR A 550 -35.88 -29.01 -6.48
N SER A 551 -36.66 -29.69 -7.32
CA SER A 551 -37.97 -29.21 -7.80
C SER A 551 -39.16 -29.96 -7.22
N GLY A 552 -38.92 -31.06 -6.50
CA GLY A 552 -39.95 -31.90 -5.89
C GLY A 552 -40.19 -31.54 -4.41
N TRP A 553 -40.75 -32.49 -3.67
CA TRP A 553 -40.92 -32.34 -2.23
C TRP A 553 -39.57 -32.39 -1.51
N HIS A 554 -39.47 -31.68 -0.39
CA HIS A 554 -38.33 -31.74 0.50
C HIS A 554 -38.78 -31.73 1.96
N GLU A 555 -37.86 -32.11 2.84
CA GLU A 555 -38.04 -32.08 4.29
C GLU A 555 -38.39 -30.66 4.79
N GLY A 556 -39.40 -30.55 5.65
CA GLY A 556 -39.92 -29.28 6.16
C GLY A 556 -41.22 -28.77 5.51
N LEU A 557 -41.70 -29.39 4.41
CA LEU A 557 -42.97 -29.01 3.76
C LEU A 557 -44.21 -29.69 4.37
N ASP A 558 -45.26 -28.91 4.63
CA ASP A 558 -46.54 -29.40 5.17
C ASP A 558 -47.38 -30.11 4.09
N THR A 559 -47.23 -31.44 4.04
CA THR A 559 -48.11 -32.52 3.54
C THR A 559 -48.88 -32.41 2.20
N SER A 560 -48.77 -31.32 1.43
CA SER A 560 -49.31 -31.21 0.06
C SER A 560 -48.18 -31.13 -0.97
N TYR A 561 -48.02 -32.19 -1.77
CA TYR A 561 -47.00 -32.30 -2.82
C TYR A 561 -47.20 -31.23 -3.90
N HIS A 562 -46.47 -30.12 -3.79
CA HIS A 562 -46.42 -29.06 -4.78
C HIS A 562 -44.96 -28.92 -5.20
N GLY A 563 -44.58 -29.66 -6.25
CA GLY A 563 -43.31 -29.39 -6.92
C GLY A 563 -43.37 -28.06 -7.67
N CYS A 564 -42.21 -27.49 -7.99
CA CYS A 564 -42.11 -26.22 -8.70
C CYS A 564 -42.77 -26.30 -10.10
N ASN A 565 -43.92 -25.67 -10.29
CA ASN A 565 -44.73 -25.80 -11.52
C ASN A 565 -44.14 -25.11 -12.77
N LYS A 566 -43.03 -24.37 -12.65
CA LYS A 566 -42.40 -23.60 -13.75
C LYS A 566 -41.01 -24.11 -14.16
N GLY A 567 -40.64 -25.33 -13.78
CA GLY A 567 -39.29 -25.86 -14.02
C GLY A 567 -38.20 -25.18 -13.19
N ARG A 568 -38.61 -24.39 -12.18
CA ARG A 568 -37.71 -23.81 -11.17
C ARG A 568 -37.35 -24.86 -10.12
N LYS A 569 -36.40 -24.53 -9.26
CA LYS A 569 -35.94 -25.40 -8.16
C LYS A 569 -35.83 -24.56 -6.89
N GLN A 570 -36.18 -25.13 -5.76
CA GLN A 570 -35.81 -24.58 -4.46
C GLN A 570 -34.30 -24.83 -4.24
N ALA A 571 -33.65 -23.90 -3.54
CA ALA A 571 -32.24 -24.00 -3.18
C ALA A 571 -32.12 -24.48 -1.74
N PHE A 572 -31.18 -25.38 -1.47
CA PHE A 572 -30.77 -25.76 -0.13
C PHE A 572 -29.45 -25.05 0.18
N CYS A 573 -29.51 -24.13 1.13
CA CYS A 573 -28.46 -23.16 1.42
C CYS A 573 -27.97 -23.36 2.85
N CYS A 574 -26.69 -23.12 3.10
CA CYS A 574 -26.10 -23.16 4.44
C CYS A 574 -25.15 -21.97 4.61
N ASP A 575 -24.84 -21.63 5.86
CA ASP A 575 -23.75 -20.69 6.13
C ASP A 575 -22.41 -21.32 5.72
N PRO A 576 -21.41 -20.51 5.37
CA PRO A 576 -20.10 -21.02 4.99
C PRO A 576 -19.40 -21.81 6.11
N PRO A 577 -18.39 -22.64 5.76
CA PRO A 577 -17.74 -23.55 6.71
C PRO A 577 -17.05 -22.95 7.93
N LEU A 578 -16.75 -21.65 7.87
CA LEU A 578 -15.93 -20.99 8.87
C LEU A 578 -16.83 -20.32 9.90
N ASN A 579 -16.44 -20.39 11.17
CA ASN A 579 -17.17 -19.79 12.28
C ASN A 579 -17.27 -18.25 12.19
N ASP A 580 -16.51 -17.61 11.30
CA ASP A 580 -16.60 -16.18 10.97
C ASP A 580 -17.62 -15.87 9.85
N GLY A 581 -18.26 -16.89 9.28
CA GLY A 581 -19.23 -16.76 8.19
C GLY A 581 -18.62 -16.50 6.80
N SER A 582 -17.29 -16.62 6.65
CA SER A 582 -16.62 -16.39 5.36
C SER A 582 -16.66 -17.60 4.43
N ALA A 583 -17.03 -17.35 3.18
CA ALA A 583 -16.95 -18.32 2.08
C ALA A 583 -15.68 -18.19 1.23
N PHE A 584 -14.89 -17.12 1.45
CA PHE A 584 -13.71 -16.84 0.65
C PHE A 584 -12.48 -16.68 1.54
N LEU A 585 -11.54 -17.59 1.31
CA LEU A 585 -10.17 -17.51 1.78
C LEU A 585 -9.23 -17.13 0.63
N PRO A 586 -8.13 -16.42 0.94
CA PRO A 586 -7.05 -16.15 -0.01
C PRO A 586 -6.49 -17.42 -0.64
N VAL A 587 -6.40 -18.49 0.16
CA VAL A 587 -6.03 -19.84 -0.30
C VAL A 587 -6.94 -20.87 0.40
N PRO A 588 -7.52 -21.83 -0.33
CA PRO A 588 -8.31 -22.92 0.26
C PRO A 588 -7.52 -23.72 1.31
N LEU A 589 -8.12 -24.05 2.46
CA LEU A 589 -7.44 -24.77 3.55
C LEU A 589 -6.99 -26.17 3.15
N GLU A 590 -7.80 -26.82 2.33
CA GLU A 590 -7.50 -28.12 1.73
C GLU A 590 -6.27 -28.09 0.81
N ASN A 591 -5.95 -26.92 0.24
CA ASN A 591 -4.67 -26.73 -0.41
C ASN A 591 -3.62 -26.63 0.69
N LEU A 592 -3.72 -25.66 1.60
CA LEU A 592 -2.73 -25.35 2.64
C LEU A 592 -2.25 -26.54 3.49
N PHE A 593 -3.16 -27.44 3.89
CA PHE A 593 -2.85 -28.61 4.73
C PHE A 593 -3.47 -29.90 4.17
N PRO A 594 -2.87 -30.53 3.13
CA PRO A 594 -3.47 -31.65 2.41
C PRO A 594 -3.51 -32.96 3.22
N ASP A 595 -2.63 -33.13 4.21
CA ASP A 595 -2.59 -34.28 5.12
C ASP A 595 -3.56 -34.16 6.31
N ALA A 596 -4.27 -33.04 6.42
CA ALA A 596 -5.35 -32.89 7.38
C ALA A 596 -6.49 -33.85 6.99
N LYS A 597 -6.60 -34.98 7.69
CA LYS A 597 -7.57 -36.06 7.41
C LYS A 597 -9.03 -35.57 7.39
N SER A 598 -9.31 -34.51 8.13
CA SER A 598 -10.56 -33.77 8.16
C SER A 598 -10.35 -32.56 9.07
N PHE A 599 -10.96 -31.42 8.76
CA PHE A 599 -11.00 -30.30 9.69
C PHE A 599 -12.31 -30.37 10.51
N PRO A 600 -12.32 -30.66 11.84
CA PRO A 600 -13.44 -30.36 12.73
C PRO A 600 -14.15 -29.00 12.52
N ASP A 601 -15.46 -28.99 12.71
CA ASP A 601 -16.32 -27.81 12.57
C ASP A 601 -15.97 -26.66 13.55
N THR A 602 -15.13 -26.96 14.55
CA THR A 602 -14.70 -26.06 15.61
C THR A 602 -13.33 -25.44 15.34
N TYR A 603 -12.78 -25.45 14.13
CA TYR A 603 -11.49 -24.79 13.90
C TYR A 603 -11.61 -23.27 13.94
N SER A 604 -10.67 -22.64 14.65
CA SER A 604 -10.37 -21.22 14.58
C SER A 604 -9.11 -21.03 13.75
N MET A 605 -9.14 -20.02 12.89
CA MET A 605 -8.02 -19.70 12.02
C MET A 605 -7.51 -18.31 12.33
N THR A 606 -6.20 -18.19 12.29
CA THR A 606 -5.52 -16.92 12.41
C THR A 606 -4.46 -16.87 11.33
N PHE A 607 -4.51 -15.86 10.47
CA PHE A 607 -3.51 -15.58 9.45
C PHE A 607 -2.80 -14.31 9.86
N ALA A 608 -1.48 -14.18 9.74
CA ALA A 608 -0.78 -12.93 9.95
C ALA A 608 0.04 -12.67 8.72
N GLU A 609 -0.03 -11.45 8.24
CA GLU A 609 0.60 -11.09 6.99
C GLU A 609 1.31 -9.77 7.16
N THR A 610 2.50 -9.69 6.61
CA THR A 610 3.31 -8.49 6.63
C THR A 610 4.00 -8.39 5.29
N PHE A 611 3.63 -7.38 4.52
CA PHE A 611 4.38 -7.01 3.33
C PHE A 611 5.58 -6.17 3.77
N ASP A 612 6.75 -6.40 3.18
CA ASP A 612 7.87 -5.48 3.42
C ASP A 612 7.48 -4.10 2.87
N HIS A 613 7.19 -3.18 3.77
CA HIS A 613 6.89 -1.79 3.46
C HIS A 613 8.16 -0.94 3.35
N ASN A 614 9.36 -1.54 3.42
CA ASN A 614 10.58 -0.79 3.17
C ASN A 614 10.64 -0.39 1.69
N ASP A 615 10.55 0.92 1.46
CA ASP A 615 10.67 1.66 0.21
C ASP A 615 12.01 1.47 -0.55
N ASP A 616 12.85 0.51 -0.14
CA ASP A 616 14.14 0.24 -0.77
C ASP A 616 13.98 -0.70 -1.98
N ASP A 617 13.60 -0.10 -3.10
CA ASP A 617 13.98 -0.52 -4.46
C ASP A 617 13.27 -1.74 -5.08
N LEU A 618 11.93 -1.78 -5.02
CA LEU A 618 11.16 -2.46 -6.08
C LEU A 618 11.03 -1.51 -7.26
N SER A 619 11.61 -1.92 -8.40
CA SER A 619 11.47 -1.24 -9.69
C SER A 619 10.01 -0.81 -9.91
N SER A 620 9.85 0.38 -10.47
CA SER A 620 8.62 1.16 -10.74
C SER A 620 7.50 0.47 -11.57
N LYS A 621 7.38 -0.86 -11.52
CA LYS A 621 6.41 -1.68 -12.25
C LYS A 621 5.41 -2.44 -11.38
N ALA A 622 5.62 -2.54 -10.06
CA ALA A 622 4.75 -3.30 -9.15
C ALA A 622 3.81 -2.36 -8.36
N ALA A 623 2.58 -2.21 -8.83
CA ALA A 623 1.57 -1.39 -8.19
C ALA A 623 0.44 -2.28 -7.63
N GLY A 624 0.49 -2.55 -6.33
CA GLY A 624 -0.52 -3.29 -5.60
C GLY A 624 0.03 -3.97 -4.35
N LEU A 625 -0.87 -4.39 -3.45
CA LEU A 625 -0.62 -5.31 -2.33
C LEU A 625 -0.36 -6.76 -2.81
N ASP A 626 0.02 -6.95 -4.08
CA ASP A 626 0.14 -8.28 -4.68
C ASP A 626 1.36 -9.03 -4.11
N PRO A 627 1.17 -10.14 -3.37
CA PRO A 627 2.24 -10.98 -2.81
C PRO A 627 3.09 -11.65 -3.90
N ASN A 628 2.66 -11.62 -5.17
CA ASN A 628 3.49 -12.02 -6.30
C ASN A 628 4.48 -10.96 -6.73
N GLU A 629 4.24 -9.69 -6.45
CA GLU A 629 5.06 -8.59 -6.94
C GLU A 629 5.87 -7.92 -5.81
N ARG A 630 5.61 -8.29 -4.55
CA ARG A 630 6.26 -7.73 -3.36
C ARG A 630 6.82 -8.79 -2.43
N ALA A 631 7.77 -8.37 -1.61
CA ALA A 631 8.23 -9.18 -0.50
C ALA A 631 7.13 -9.30 0.55
N PHE A 632 6.89 -10.52 1.02
CA PHE A 632 5.84 -10.81 1.98
C PHE A 632 6.30 -11.81 3.02
N THR A 633 5.67 -11.74 4.19
CA THR A 633 5.63 -12.78 5.21
C THR A 633 4.17 -13.11 5.45
N TRP A 634 3.86 -14.40 5.39
CA TRP A 634 2.52 -14.94 5.49
C TRP A 634 2.56 -16.11 6.47
N VAL A 635 1.74 -16.06 7.51
CA VAL A 635 1.70 -17.09 8.56
C VAL A 635 0.26 -17.46 8.82
N VAL A 636 -0.08 -18.73 8.63
CA VAL A 636 -1.40 -19.26 8.98
C VAL A 636 -1.26 -20.30 10.09
N MET A 637 -2.12 -20.18 11.10
CA MET A 637 -2.30 -21.16 12.17
C MET A 637 -3.75 -21.59 12.21
N VAL A 638 -3.96 -22.91 12.26
CA VAL A 638 -5.29 -23.53 12.30
C VAL A 638 -5.31 -24.56 13.42
N GLY A 639 -6.22 -24.37 14.37
CA GLY A 639 -6.40 -25.24 15.55
C GLY A 639 -7.83 -25.15 16.07
N ASP A 640 -8.27 -26.13 16.87
CA ASP A 640 -9.62 -26.09 17.44
C ASP A 640 -9.81 -24.76 18.20
N VAL A 641 -11.05 -24.28 18.32
CA VAL A 641 -11.42 -23.06 19.07
C VAL A 641 -10.85 -23.11 20.50
N GLU A 642 -10.66 -24.29 21.08
CA GLU A 642 -10.04 -24.45 22.40
C GLU A 642 -8.51 -24.22 22.44
N ASP A 643 -7.85 -24.19 21.29
CA ASP A 643 -6.39 -24.16 21.14
C ASP A 643 -5.87 -22.95 20.34
N VAL A 644 -6.67 -22.39 19.43
CA VAL A 644 -6.35 -21.19 18.63
C VAL A 644 -7.49 -20.18 18.74
N GLN A 645 -7.14 -18.93 18.99
CA GLN A 645 -8.08 -17.82 19.13
C GLN A 645 -7.53 -16.57 18.42
N SER A 646 -8.43 -15.72 17.91
CA SER A 646 -8.05 -14.38 17.45
C SER A 646 -8.67 -13.31 18.31
N PHE A 647 -7.85 -12.37 18.75
CA PHE A 647 -8.29 -11.14 19.39
C PHE A 647 -8.29 -9.96 18.41
N ASP A 648 -7.92 -10.18 17.15
CA ASP A 648 -8.04 -9.16 16.12
C ASP A 648 -9.50 -8.99 15.70
N LYS A 649 -9.98 -7.73 15.67
CA LYS A 649 -11.34 -7.41 15.24
C LYS A 649 -11.60 -7.79 13.78
N ARG A 650 -10.57 -7.83 12.94
CA ARG A 650 -10.67 -8.25 11.53
C ARG A 650 -11.11 -9.71 11.41
N ASP A 651 -10.74 -10.54 12.38
CA ASP A 651 -11.06 -11.97 12.42
C ASP A 651 -12.39 -12.23 13.14
N GLY A 652 -13.25 -11.20 13.28
CA GLY A 652 -14.56 -11.32 13.93
C GLY A 652 -14.52 -11.33 15.47
N SER A 653 -13.39 -10.95 16.09
CA SER A 653 -13.30 -10.85 17.55
C SER A 653 -14.21 -9.76 18.12
N HIS A 654 -15.03 -10.12 19.10
CA HIS A 654 -15.79 -9.16 19.92
C HIS A 654 -14.95 -8.54 21.05
N LEU A 655 -13.65 -8.88 21.15
CA LEU A 655 -12.72 -8.29 22.11
C LEU A 655 -11.94 -7.12 21.48
N GLU A 656 -11.80 -6.03 22.23
CA GLU A 656 -10.90 -4.92 21.88
C GLU A 656 -9.82 -4.80 22.96
N LEU A 657 -8.56 -4.91 22.56
CA LEU A 657 -7.43 -4.80 23.48
C LEU A 657 -7.00 -3.35 23.67
N TYR A 658 -6.53 -3.04 24.87
CA TYR A 658 -6.00 -1.74 25.26
C TYR A 658 -5.03 -1.88 26.44
N ASP A 659 -4.31 -0.79 26.75
CA ASP A 659 -3.22 -0.78 27.73
C ASP A 659 -2.14 -1.84 27.42
N CYS A 660 -1.83 -2.06 26.14
CA CYS A 660 -0.80 -3.01 25.72
C CYS A 660 0.60 -2.50 26.10
N PRO A 661 1.46 -3.34 26.69
CA PRO A 661 2.80 -2.94 27.10
C PRO A 661 3.71 -2.79 25.87
N ASN A 662 4.60 -1.79 25.91
CA ASN A 662 5.65 -1.63 24.90
C ASN A 662 6.86 -2.47 25.34
N THR A 663 6.95 -3.69 24.82
CA THR A 663 7.93 -4.69 25.24
C THR A 663 9.02 -4.85 24.19
N ASP A 664 10.28 -4.95 24.61
CA ASP A 664 11.38 -5.30 23.72
C ASP A 664 11.16 -6.68 23.08
N ARG A 665 11.59 -6.86 21.83
CA ARG A 665 11.45 -8.11 21.04
C ARG A 665 12.09 -9.35 21.69
N GLU A 666 12.94 -9.16 22.70
CA GLU A 666 13.64 -10.23 23.42
C GLU A 666 13.05 -10.50 24.82
N ASP A 667 11.97 -9.81 25.21
CA ASP A 667 11.31 -10.01 26.50
C ASP A 667 10.27 -11.15 26.45
N TYR A 668 10.71 -12.36 26.84
CA TYR A 668 9.86 -13.55 26.96
C TYR A 668 9.09 -13.65 28.29
N THR A 669 9.08 -12.60 29.11
CA THR A 669 8.31 -12.62 30.36
C THR A 669 6.80 -12.47 30.13
N VAL A 670 6.01 -12.84 31.12
CA VAL A 670 4.54 -12.75 31.03
C VAL A 670 4.12 -11.28 31.03
N GLN A 671 3.55 -10.87 29.92
CA GLN A 671 3.00 -9.55 29.69
C GLN A 671 1.54 -9.47 30.12
N LYS A 672 1.02 -8.24 30.20
CA LYS A 672 -0.36 -7.98 30.59
C LYS A 672 -0.98 -6.90 29.72
N ALA A 673 -2.05 -7.24 29.02
CA ALA A 673 -2.96 -6.30 28.37
C ALA A 673 -4.34 -6.35 29.01
N LYS A 674 -5.19 -5.39 28.69
CA LYS A 674 -6.62 -5.44 29.02
C LYS A 674 -7.44 -5.66 27.76
N ALA A 675 -8.54 -6.38 27.89
CA ALA A 675 -9.50 -6.58 26.82
C ALA A 675 -10.88 -6.11 27.29
N VAL A 676 -11.66 -5.50 26.40
CA VAL A 676 -13.07 -5.16 26.64
C VAL A 676 -13.94 -5.87 25.61
N CYS A 677 -15.06 -6.44 26.08
CA CYS A 677 -16.04 -7.08 25.22
C CYS A 677 -16.98 -6.03 24.63
N VAL A 678 -16.97 -5.85 23.30
CA VAL A 678 -17.60 -4.72 22.60
C VAL A 678 -18.79 -5.07 21.70
N GLY A 679 -19.12 -6.35 21.53
CA GLY A 679 -20.26 -6.76 20.69
C GLY A 679 -20.93 -8.07 21.11
N GLY A 680 -22.13 -8.28 20.54
CA GLY A 680 -23.00 -9.42 20.82
C GLY A 680 -23.94 -9.25 22.02
N SER A 681 -25.03 -10.04 22.05
CA SER A 681 -25.85 -10.20 23.27
C SER A 681 -25.13 -11.13 24.25
N LYS A 682 -25.57 -11.21 25.51
CA LYS A 682 -24.92 -12.07 26.53
C LYS A 682 -24.77 -13.53 26.06
N ASP A 683 -25.68 -13.98 25.20
CA ASP A 683 -25.76 -15.35 24.70
C ASP A 683 -25.26 -15.51 23.24
N ASN A 684 -24.76 -14.43 22.61
CA ASN A 684 -24.28 -14.44 21.23
C ASN A 684 -23.05 -13.52 21.05
N ASN A 685 -21.93 -13.87 21.68
CA ASN A 685 -20.62 -13.21 21.53
C ASN A 685 -19.49 -14.24 21.74
N ASN A 686 -18.31 -13.98 21.17
CA ASN A 686 -17.11 -14.83 21.30
C ASN A 686 -16.09 -14.30 22.34
N CYS A 687 -16.49 -13.37 23.22
CA CYS A 687 -15.57 -12.72 24.16
C CYS A 687 -14.95 -13.66 25.20
N GLU A 688 -15.59 -14.81 25.43
CA GLU A 688 -15.20 -15.79 26.44
C GLU A 688 -14.76 -17.13 25.81
N ASP A 689 -14.64 -17.20 24.48
CA ASP A 689 -14.29 -18.43 23.77
C ASP A 689 -12.88 -18.94 24.15
N ILE A 690 -11.97 -18.03 24.52
CA ILE A 690 -10.65 -18.40 25.08
C ILE A 690 -10.74 -19.21 26.39
N LEU A 691 -11.90 -19.23 27.06
CA LEU A 691 -12.11 -20.05 28.26
C LEU A 691 -12.44 -21.52 27.92
N LEU A 692 -12.75 -21.82 26.65
CA LEU A 692 -13.04 -23.18 26.18
C LEU A 692 -11.76 -24.03 26.20
N GLY A 693 -11.85 -25.26 26.71
CA GLY A 693 -10.70 -26.14 26.97
C GLY A 693 -9.72 -25.67 28.06
N GLY A 694 -9.68 -24.37 28.38
CA GLY A 694 -8.78 -23.73 29.36
C GLY A 694 -7.77 -22.78 28.70
N VAL A 695 -7.46 -21.67 29.38
CA VAL A 695 -6.70 -20.54 28.80
C VAL A 695 -5.20 -20.79 28.66
N GLU A 696 -4.60 -21.53 29.60
CA GLU A 696 -3.15 -21.66 29.64
C GLU A 696 -2.66 -22.54 28.47
N GLY A 697 -1.86 -21.95 27.59
CA GLY A 697 -1.32 -22.65 26.42
C GLY A 697 -2.14 -22.53 25.15
N THR A 698 -3.22 -21.73 25.13
CA THR A 698 -3.95 -21.36 23.91
C THR A 698 -3.11 -20.38 23.08
N VAL A 699 -3.04 -20.58 21.76
CA VAL A 699 -2.41 -19.64 20.83
C VAL A 699 -3.41 -18.51 20.53
N VAL A 700 -2.96 -17.27 20.67
CA VAL A 700 -3.79 -16.08 20.44
C VAL A 700 -3.12 -15.17 19.43
N ARG A 701 -3.86 -14.78 18.38
CA ARG A 701 -3.46 -13.67 17.51
C ARG A 701 -3.89 -12.34 18.12
N MET A 702 -2.93 -11.47 18.32
CA MET A 702 -3.05 -10.13 18.87
C MET A 702 -3.20 -9.10 17.75
N PRO A 703 -3.94 -8.00 17.98
CA PRO A 703 -3.94 -6.86 17.08
C PRO A 703 -2.52 -6.32 16.85
N SER A 704 -2.23 -5.83 15.64
CA SER A 704 -0.89 -5.33 15.23
C SER A 704 -0.30 -4.23 16.11
N HIS A 705 -1.13 -3.49 16.85
CA HIS A 705 -0.71 -2.44 17.78
C HIS A 705 -0.41 -2.93 19.20
N CYS A 706 -0.54 -4.22 19.49
CA CYS A 706 -0.53 -4.78 20.84
C CYS A 706 0.63 -5.77 21.06
N GLY A 707 1.86 -5.26 20.98
CA GLY A 707 3.10 -6.02 21.22
C GLY A 707 4.02 -6.06 20.00
N PRO A 708 5.25 -6.57 20.16
CA PRO A 708 6.24 -6.67 19.08
C PRO A 708 5.87 -7.72 18.01
N ASP A 709 5.13 -8.76 18.38
CA ASP A 709 4.69 -9.84 17.50
C ASP A 709 3.19 -10.11 17.67
N GLN A 710 2.53 -10.54 16.60
CA GLN A 710 1.08 -10.79 16.56
C GLN A 710 0.68 -12.12 17.20
N TYR A 711 1.56 -13.12 17.33
CA TYR A 711 1.18 -14.41 17.92
C TYR A 711 1.74 -14.56 19.33
N VAL A 712 0.86 -14.89 20.27
CA VAL A 712 1.21 -15.08 21.68
C VAL A 712 0.63 -16.37 22.22
N ARG A 713 1.21 -16.87 23.31
CA ARG A 713 0.62 -17.92 24.14
C ARG A 713 -0.15 -17.26 25.29
N ALA A 714 -1.43 -17.59 25.41
CA ALA A 714 -2.23 -17.19 26.54
C ALA A 714 -1.77 -17.89 27.82
N VAL A 715 -1.65 -17.10 28.90
CA VAL A 715 -1.28 -17.58 30.23
C VAL A 715 -2.48 -17.52 31.17
N ARG A 716 -3.20 -16.38 31.19
CA ARG A 716 -4.43 -16.20 31.98
C ARG A 716 -5.37 -15.20 31.33
N PHE A 717 -6.66 -15.38 31.54
CA PHE A 717 -7.71 -14.47 31.11
C PHE A 717 -8.76 -14.37 32.22
N GLU A 718 -8.87 -13.21 32.86
CA GLU A 718 -9.62 -13.05 34.10
C GLU A 718 -10.48 -11.78 34.06
N LEU A 719 -11.77 -11.90 34.42
CA LEU A 719 -12.65 -10.75 34.55
C LEU A 719 -12.13 -9.77 35.63
N THR A 720 -12.17 -8.47 35.34
CA THR A 720 -11.67 -7.42 36.23
C THR A 720 -12.69 -6.29 36.39
N ASN A 721 -12.72 -5.67 37.57
CA ASN A 721 -13.57 -4.49 37.87
C ASN A 721 -12.96 -3.18 37.35
N SER A 722 -12.12 -3.24 36.31
CA SER A 722 -11.43 -2.06 35.77
C SER A 722 -12.37 -1.20 34.94
N THR A 723 -12.16 0.12 34.98
CA THR A 723 -12.98 1.08 34.23
C THR A 723 -12.58 1.16 32.76
N ILE A 724 -13.56 1.18 31.86
CA ILE A 724 -13.34 1.33 30.41
C ILE A 724 -12.87 2.78 30.11
N PRO A 725 -11.79 2.96 29.34
CA PRO A 725 -11.32 4.28 28.88
C PRO A 725 -12.43 5.11 28.21
N GLY A 726 -12.39 6.43 28.39
CA GLY A 726 -13.47 7.33 27.93
C GLY A 726 -13.74 7.27 26.41
N HIS A 727 -12.69 7.07 25.60
CA HIS A 727 -12.84 6.94 24.14
C HIS A 727 -13.52 5.61 23.74
N LEU A 728 -13.18 4.49 24.39
CA LEU A 728 -13.83 3.20 24.18
C LEU A 728 -15.28 3.21 24.68
N ARG A 729 -15.54 3.85 25.82
CA ARG A 729 -16.91 3.98 26.35
C ARG A 729 -17.83 4.82 25.45
N LYS A 730 -17.28 5.82 24.75
CA LYS A 730 -18.02 6.62 23.76
C LYS A 730 -18.34 5.81 22.50
N ARG A 731 -17.41 4.95 22.08
CA ARG A 731 -17.55 4.08 20.89
C ARG A 731 -18.46 2.88 21.16
N HIS A 732 -18.36 2.29 22.35
CA HIS A 732 -19.06 1.08 22.78
C HIS A 732 -19.79 1.32 24.11
N PRO A 733 -20.92 2.05 24.12
CA PRO A 733 -21.63 2.41 25.34
C PRO A 733 -22.28 1.23 26.07
N SER A 734 -22.47 0.10 25.38
CA SER A 734 -23.01 -1.16 25.91
C SER A 734 -21.94 -2.14 26.42
N ALA A 735 -20.65 -1.78 26.34
CA ALA A 735 -19.57 -2.64 26.84
C ALA A 735 -19.56 -2.63 28.37
N GLU A 736 -19.73 -3.80 28.99
CA GLU A 736 -19.82 -3.95 30.45
C GLU A 736 -18.70 -4.81 31.07
N ARG A 737 -18.08 -5.68 30.27
CA ARG A 737 -17.10 -6.67 30.76
C ARG A 737 -15.69 -6.33 30.31
N VAL A 738 -14.78 -6.29 31.27
CA VAL A 738 -13.35 -6.04 31.07
C VAL A 738 -12.54 -7.21 31.63
N TYR A 739 -11.52 -7.62 30.90
CA TYR A 739 -10.65 -8.74 31.26
C TYR A 739 -9.19 -8.29 31.35
N ASN A 740 -8.45 -8.90 32.27
CA ASN A 740 -6.99 -8.90 32.25
C ASN A 740 -6.55 -10.09 31.39
N PHE A 741 -5.78 -9.82 30.34
CA PHE A 741 -5.18 -10.83 29.49
C PHE A 741 -3.68 -10.89 29.76
N HIS A 742 -3.21 -12.06 30.21
CA HIS A 742 -1.81 -12.34 30.45
C HIS A 742 -1.29 -13.27 29.37
N TYR A 743 -0.16 -12.93 28.76
CA TYR A 743 0.41 -13.67 27.63
C TYR A 743 1.93 -13.67 27.64
N ASP A 744 2.55 -14.63 26.96
CA ASP A 744 3.99 -14.66 26.68
C ASP A 744 4.27 -15.19 25.27
N TYR A 745 5.54 -15.19 24.86
CA TYR A 745 5.99 -15.68 23.55
C TYR A 745 6.60 -17.09 23.62
N ASN A 746 6.33 -17.85 24.70
CA ASN A 746 6.96 -19.15 24.95
C ASN A 746 6.09 -20.34 24.51
N PHE A 747 6.06 -20.59 23.21
CA PHE A 747 5.31 -21.69 22.58
C PHE A 747 5.79 -23.11 22.98
N HIS A 748 6.88 -23.28 23.72
CA HIS A 748 7.23 -24.59 24.30
C HIS A 748 6.24 -25.05 25.38
N ASN A 749 5.49 -24.11 25.98
CA ASN A 749 4.53 -24.38 27.05
C ASN A 749 3.09 -24.44 26.55
N LEU A 750 2.87 -24.85 25.29
CA LEU A 750 1.53 -25.18 24.79
C LEU A 750 0.93 -26.35 25.59
N ARG A 751 -0.40 -26.35 25.70
CA ARG A 751 -1.14 -27.33 26.50
C ARG A 751 -0.93 -28.76 25.95
N ARG A 752 -0.66 -29.71 26.84
CA ARG A 752 -0.42 -31.13 26.45
C ARG A 752 -1.69 -31.90 26.09
N ASP A 753 -2.83 -31.48 26.62
CA ASP A 753 -4.15 -32.09 26.49
C ASP A 753 -5.05 -31.41 25.44
N GLY A 754 -4.60 -30.36 24.75
CA GLY A 754 -5.34 -29.73 23.64
C GLY A 754 -5.40 -30.58 22.35
N GLY A 755 -5.94 -30.03 21.26
CA GLY A 755 -5.84 -30.54 19.89
C GLY A 755 -4.50 -30.21 19.20
N GLU A 756 -4.36 -30.62 17.93
CA GLU A 756 -3.19 -30.24 17.11
C GLU A 756 -3.39 -28.83 16.52
N VAL A 757 -2.33 -28.01 16.57
CA VAL A 757 -2.30 -26.70 15.91
C VAL A 757 -1.40 -26.83 14.68
N TYR A 758 -2.04 -26.82 13.51
CA TYR A 758 -1.38 -26.78 12.20
C TYR A 758 -0.81 -25.40 11.96
N PHE A 759 0.43 -25.35 11.48
CA PHE A 759 1.16 -24.12 11.22
C PHE A 759 1.76 -24.16 9.84
N ARG A 760 1.60 -23.06 9.12
CA ARG A 760 2.33 -22.79 7.90
C ARG A 760 2.82 -21.35 7.89
N ALA A 761 4.06 -21.15 7.47
CA ALA A 761 4.62 -19.83 7.23
C ALA A 761 5.36 -19.81 5.89
N ASP A 762 4.99 -18.86 5.03
CA ASP A 762 5.67 -18.56 3.80
C ASP A 762 6.24 -17.14 3.87
N PHE A 763 7.49 -16.97 3.51
CA PHE A 763 8.08 -15.64 3.36
C PHE A 763 9.01 -15.62 2.17
N SER A 764 8.89 -14.60 1.34
CA SER A 764 9.60 -14.54 0.08
C SER A 764 9.77 -13.12 -0.42
N THR A 765 10.88 -12.89 -1.12
CA THR A 765 11.11 -11.70 -1.97
C THR A 765 10.96 -12.03 -3.45
N HIS A 766 10.70 -13.29 -3.80
CA HIS A 766 10.73 -13.78 -5.16
C HIS A 766 9.40 -13.51 -5.87
N VAL A 767 9.48 -12.91 -7.05
CA VAL A 767 8.30 -12.58 -7.86
C VAL A 767 7.61 -13.86 -8.32
N GLY A 768 6.28 -13.93 -8.18
CA GLY A 768 5.47 -15.09 -8.54
C GLY A 768 5.51 -16.24 -7.53
N TYR A 769 6.23 -16.08 -6.40
CA TYR A 769 6.29 -17.10 -5.35
C TYR A 769 4.90 -17.42 -4.81
N TRP A 770 4.06 -16.40 -4.57
CA TRP A 770 2.72 -16.60 -4.04
C TRP A 770 1.86 -17.47 -4.98
N TYR A 771 1.80 -17.15 -6.26
CA TYR A 771 1.04 -17.89 -7.25
C TYR A 771 1.57 -19.32 -7.44
N GLU A 772 2.88 -19.50 -7.44
CA GLU A 772 3.50 -20.81 -7.68
C GLU A 772 3.53 -21.73 -6.45
N LEU A 773 3.57 -21.18 -5.23
CA LEU A 773 3.73 -21.96 -3.99
C LEU A 773 2.64 -21.76 -2.92
N VAL A 774 2.08 -20.56 -2.81
CA VAL A 774 1.10 -20.24 -1.74
C VAL A 774 -0.34 -20.46 -2.23
N GLU A 775 -0.73 -19.88 -3.37
CA GLU A 775 -2.09 -19.95 -3.95
C GLU A 775 -2.34 -21.19 -4.83
N ALA A 776 -1.29 -21.83 -5.34
CA ALA A 776 -1.42 -22.94 -6.28
C ALA A 776 -2.32 -24.08 -5.75
N SER A 777 -3.25 -24.56 -6.58
CA SER A 777 -4.09 -25.71 -6.23
C SER A 777 -3.28 -27.04 -6.24
N HIS A 778 -3.65 -27.96 -5.34
CA HIS A 778 -3.07 -29.31 -5.21
C HIS A 778 -3.08 -30.12 -6.51
N ASP A 779 -4.14 -29.98 -7.32
CA ASP A 779 -4.40 -30.77 -8.54
C ASP A 779 -4.28 -29.99 -9.85
N SER A 780 -3.96 -28.70 -9.79
CA SER A 780 -4.03 -27.89 -11.00
C SER A 780 -2.88 -28.27 -11.97
N PRO A 781 -3.13 -28.37 -13.29
CA PRO A 781 -2.11 -28.54 -14.33
C PRO A 781 -1.55 -27.19 -14.78
N VAL A 782 -0.22 -27.02 -14.78
CA VAL A 782 0.44 -25.77 -15.25
C VAL A 782 -0.10 -25.37 -16.62
N LYS A 783 -0.23 -24.07 -16.91
CA LYS A 783 -0.55 -23.57 -18.26
C LYS A 783 0.56 -24.03 -19.21
N ARG A 784 0.27 -25.09 -19.96
CA ARG A 784 1.25 -25.83 -20.78
C ARG A 784 1.81 -24.93 -21.88
N SER A 785 3.12 -24.92 -22.03
CA SER A 785 3.80 -24.51 -23.25
C SER A 785 3.90 -25.69 -24.22
N ALA A 786 4.36 -25.45 -25.45
CA ALA A 786 4.63 -26.52 -26.41
C ALA A 786 5.69 -27.53 -25.92
N GLU A 787 6.44 -27.19 -24.86
CA GLU A 787 7.63 -27.90 -24.41
C GLU A 787 7.39 -28.76 -23.16
N ASN A 788 6.40 -28.44 -22.31
CA ASN A 788 6.19 -29.10 -21.01
C ASN A 788 4.86 -29.88 -20.88
N TRP A 789 4.12 -30.09 -21.98
CA TRP A 789 2.79 -30.72 -21.94
C TRP A 789 2.74 -32.20 -21.50
N ARG A 790 3.88 -32.85 -21.29
CA ARG A 790 3.97 -34.28 -20.90
C ARG A 790 4.34 -34.51 -19.45
N GLU A 791 4.52 -33.47 -18.66
CA GLU A 791 4.98 -33.59 -17.28
C GLU A 791 3.79 -33.58 -16.31
N LEU A 792 3.81 -34.54 -15.38
CA LEU A 792 2.90 -34.62 -14.25
C LEU A 792 3.55 -33.84 -13.11
N ASP A 793 2.92 -32.77 -12.68
CA ASP A 793 3.38 -32.01 -11.52
C ASP A 793 2.21 -31.77 -10.54
N ARG A 794 2.36 -32.25 -9.29
CA ARG A 794 1.32 -32.21 -8.23
C ARG A 794 1.63 -31.08 -7.25
N ARG A 795 1.07 -29.91 -7.51
CA ARG A 795 1.73 -28.61 -7.28
C ARG A 795 1.84 -28.09 -5.86
N PHE A 796 1.40 -28.84 -4.86
CA PHE A 796 1.34 -28.32 -3.50
C PHE A 796 1.99 -29.21 -2.44
N TRP A 797 2.30 -30.46 -2.80
CA TRP A 797 2.77 -31.46 -1.85
C TRP A 797 3.59 -32.50 -2.60
N SER A 798 4.68 -32.96 -1.98
CA SER A 798 5.47 -34.05 -2.54
C SER A 798 5.72 -35.11 -1.48
N GLU A 799 5.44 -36.36 -1.85
CA GLU A 799 5.87 -37.55 -1.10
C GLU A 799 7.40 -37.62 -0.92
N THR A 800 8.16 -36.81 -1.67
CA THR A 800 9.62 -36.88 -1.70
C THR A 800 10.30 -35.50 -1.67
N LYS A 801 11.43 -35.42 -0.97
CA LYS A 801 12.28 -34.22 -0.98
C LYS A 801 12.73 -33.77 -2.40
N GLN A 802 12.66 -34.67 -3.39
CA GLN A 802 13.13 -34.41 -4.75
C GLN A 802 12.15 -33.58 -5.59
N ASP A 803 10.83 -33.68 -5.37
CA ASP A 803 9.90 -32.89 -6.18
C ASP A 803 9.78 -31.46 -5.65
N TRP A 804 9.79 -31.27 -4.33
CA TRP A 804 9.93 -29.93 -3.73
C TRP A 804 11.20 -29.22 -4.21
N ARG A 805 12.32 -29.92 -4.27
CA ARG A 805 13.57 -29.38 -4.84
C ARG A 805 13.40 -28.93 -6.29
N LYS A 806 12.72 -29.71 -7.14
CA LYS A 806 12.45 -29.33 -8.54
C LYS A 806 11.59 -28.07 -8.64
N ARG A 807 10.62 -27.86 -7.74
CA ARG A 807 9.76 -26.66 -7.71
C ARG A 807 10.54 -25.40 -7.42
N PHE A 808 11.35 -25.43 -6.36
CA PHE A 808 12.22 -24.32 -6.01
C PHE A 808 13.27 -24.08 -7.09
N GLU A 809 13.81 -25.13 -7.71
CA GLU A 809 14.69 -25.02 -8.87
C GLU A 809 13.97 -24.40 -10.09
N ALA A 810 12.66 -24.60 -10.25
CA ALA A 810 11.85 -24.00 -11.32
C ALA A 810 11.62 -22.48 -11.11
N LEU A 811 11.43 -22.04 -9.86
CA LEU A 811 11.41 -20.60 -9.52
C LEU A 811 12.75 -19.93 -9.85
N LEU A 812 13.85 -20.62 -9.54
CA LEU A 812 15.22 -20.17 -9.81
C LEU A 812 15.61 -20.14 -11.32
N VAL A 813 14.70 -20.49 -12.24
CA VAL A 813 14.92 -20.36 -13.70
C VAL A 813 14.84 -18.89 -14.14
N TYR A 814 14.07 -18.07 -13.44
CA TYR A 814 13.96 -16.63 -13.69
C TYR A 814 15.12 -15.88 -12.99
N GLY A 815 16.29 -15.82 -13.63
CA GLY A 815 17.43 -15.07 -13.10
C GLY A 815 17.19 -13.54 -13.04
N GLY A 816 17.91 -12.84 -12.15
CA GLY A 816 17.81 -11.38 -11.98
C GLY A 816 16.55 -10.88 -11.25
N GLN A 817 15.85 -11.77 -10.56
CA GLN A 817 14.80 -11.44 -9.58
C GLN A 817 15.42 -11.38 -8.18
N GLY A 818 14.88 -10.55 -7.28
CA GLY A 818 15.37 -10.43 -5.91
C GLY A 818 15.42 -8.99 -5.41
N LEU A 819 15.39 -8.84 -4.09
CA LEU A 819 15.40 -7.55 -3.43
C LEU A 819 16.82 -6.98 -3.39
N ARG A 820 17.03 -5.83 -4.03
CA ARG A 820 18.33 -5.17 -4.04
C ARG A 820 18.55 -4.45 -2.71
N LYS A 821 19.62 -4.81 -2.01
CA LYS A 821 20.05 -4.16 -0.77
C LYS A 821 21.36 -3.41 -0.98
N HIS A 822 21.36 -2.17 -0.52
CA HIS A 822 22.55 -1.33 -0.40
C HIS A 822 22.79 -1.04 1.08
N TYR A 823 23.99 -1.30 1.57
CA TYR A 823 24.42 -1.00 2.93
C TYR A 823 25.67 -0.14 2.86
N GLU A 824 25.66 1.00 3.54
CA GLU A 824 26.85 1.86 3.71
C GLU A 824 27.15 1.99 5.21
N TRP A 825 28.43 1.94 5.58
CA TRP A 825 28.86 2.17 6.96
C TRP A 825 30.17 2.96 7.03
N ASN A 826 30.36 3.71 8.11
CA ASN A 826 31.55 4.52 8.36
C ASN A 826 31.76 4.69 9.88
N GLU A 827 32.47 3.74 10.47
CA GLU A 827 32.63 3.58 11.91
C GLU A 827 34.01 4.08 12.38
N CYS A 828 34.02 4.79 13.51
CA CYS A 828 35.26 5.20 14.18
C CYS A 828 35.72 4.08 15.12
N LEU A 829 36.87 3.46 14.81
CA LEU A 829 37.44 2.40 15.65
C LEU A 829 38.21 2.95 16.85
N PHE A 830 38.87 4.10 16.67
CA PHE A 830 39.76 4.67 17.67
C PHE A 830 39.86 6.18 17.47
N GLU A 831 39.65 6.96 18.53
CA GLU A 831 39.90 8.40 18.55
C GLU A 831 40.67 8.72 19.84
N ALA A 832 41.82 9.38 19.72
CA ALA A 832 42.61 9.82 20.86
C ALA A 832 43.15 11.23 20.63
N LYS A 833 42.88 12.10 21.61
CA LYS A 833 43.36 13.48 21.66
C LYS A 833 44.08 13.73 22.98
N ALA A 834 45.30 14.25 22.91
CA ALA A 834 46.10 14.56 24.09
C ALA A 834 46.75 15.94 23.93
N VAL A 835 46.57 16.79 24.94
CA VAL A 835 47.21 18.11 25.02
C VAL A 835 48.19 18.10 26.18
N CYS A 836 49.48 18.20 25.88
CA CYS A 836 50.59 18.18 26.82
C CYS A 836 51.34 19.52 26.78
N GLY A 837 50.90 20.47 27.61
CA GLY A 837 51.52 21.80 27.71
C GLY A 837 51.46 22.54 26.38
N ILE A 838 52.61 22.70 25.73
CA ILE A 838 52.71 23.36 24.41
C ILE A 838 52.42 22.41 23.24
N ALA A 839 52.16 21.13 23.44
CA ALA A 839 51.95 20.15 22.37
C ALA A 839 50.53 19.61 22.33
N GLU A 840 49.94 19.48 21.15
CA GLU A 840 48.64 18.85 20.89
C GLU A 840 48.84 17.67 19.92
N PHE A 841 48.31 16.51 20.29
CA PHE A 841 48.29 15.29 19.48
C PHE A 841 46.84 14.86 19.25
N ASP A 842 46.51 14.60 17.99
CA ASP A 842 45.20 14.13 17.55
C ASP A 842 45.41 12.89 16.67
N SER A 843 44.71 11.80 16.95
CA SER A 843 44.74 10.58 16.13
C SER A 843 43.37 9.94 16.04
N GLU A 844 43.01 9.49 14.84
CA GLU A 844 41.72 8.92 14.51
C GLU A 844 41.90 7.74 13.54
N ALA A 845 41.25 6.61 13.84
CA ALA A 845 41.15 5.44 12.99
C ALA A 845 39.67 5.16 12.67
N ARG A 846 39.35 4.98 11.39
CA ARG A 846 38.00 4.68 10.89
C ARG A 846 38.00 3.48 9.97
N VAL A 847 36.90 2.74 9.95
CA VAL A 847 36.59 1.74 8.92
C VAL A 847 35.30 2.16 8.24
N PHE A 848 35.31 2.16 6.92
CA PHE A 848 34.15 2.53 6.10
C PHE A 848 33.98 1.51 4.99
N GLY A 849 32.77 1.41 4.48
CA GLY A 849 32.50 0.53 3.36
C GLY A 849 31.10 0.69 2.82
N GLU A 850 30.92 0.12 1.64
CA GLU A 850 29.64 -0.04 0.96
C GLU A 850 29.50 -1.50 0.55
N MET A 851 28.30 -2.05 0.68
CA MET A 851 27.92 -3.39 0.27
C MET A 851 26.64 -3.29 -0.55
N ASN A 852 26.71 -3.65 -1.83
CA ASN A 852 25.54 -3.89 -2.66
C ASN A 852 25.34 -5.40 -2.78
N THR A 853 24.10 -5.84 -2.73
CA THR A 853 23.75 -7.24 -3.00
C THR A 853 22.30 -7.33 -3.42
N THR A 854 21.99 -8.22 -4.35
CA THR A 854 20.62 -8.63 -4.63
C THR A 854 20.35 -9.91 -3.86
N MET A 855 19.33 -9.91 -3.01
CA MET A 855 18.91 -11.07 -2.23
C MET A 855 17.59 -11.59 -2.78
N ASP A 856 17.60 -12.81 -3.27
CA ASP A 856 16.41 -13.51 -3.70
C ASP A 856 16.21 -14.72 -2.81
N PHE A 857 15.15 -14.70 -2.00
CA PHE A 857 14.84 -15.78 -1.10
C PHE A 857 13.37 -16.09 -1.05
N GLY A 858 13.09 -17.35 -0.71
CA GLY A 858 11.75 -17.82 -0.45
C GLY A 858 11.82 -19.01 0.48
N THR A 859 10.97 -19.02 1.51
CA THR A 859 10.94 -20.05 2.53
C THR A 859 9.51 -20.43 2.85
N SER A 860 9.23 -21.74 2.85
CA SER A 860 7.99 -22.34 3.35
C SER A 860 8.31 -23.23 4.55
N LEU A 861 7.60 -23.04 5.66
CA LEU A 861 7.62 -23.88 6.84
C LEU A 861 6.22 -24.46 7.03
N ILE A 862 6.10 -25.78 7.13
CA ILE A 862 4.81 -26.47 7.27
C ILE A 862 4.95 -27.56 8.34
N GLY A 863 4.03 -27.59 9.29
CA GLY A 863 3.99 -28.64 10.31
C GLY A 863 3.00 -28.35 11.42
N THR A 864 3.32 -28.85 12.62
CA THR A 864 2.50 -28.63 13.81
C THR A 864 3.30 -27.94 14.91
N LEU A 865 2.68 -27.00 15.62
CA LEU A 865 3.34 -26.30 16.75
C LEU A 865 3.51 -27.21 17.95
N ARG A 866 2.68 -28.25 18.06
CA ARG A 866 2.79 -29.25 19.11
C ARG A 866 4.06 -30.08 18.91
N ASN A 867 4.99 -29.98 19.85
CA ASN A 867 6.35 -30.54 19.78
C ASN A 867 7.25 -29.93 18.69
N PHE A 868 6.82 -28.85 18.02
CA PHE A 868 7.54 -28.25 16.89
C PHE A 868 7.90 -29.30 15.83
N ASP A 869 6.95 -30.19 15.52
CA ASP A 869 7.12 -31.20 14.49
C ASP A 869 6.89 -30.57 13.11
N PHE A 870 7.94 -29.92 12.60
CA PHE A 870 7.99 -29.38 11.26
C PHE A 870 8.24 -30.52 10.28
N GLN A 871 7.15 -30.95 9.64
CA GLN A 871 7.15 -32.02 8.66
C GLN A 871 7.93 -31.60 7.41
N GLU A 872 7.83 -30.31 7.05
CA GLU A 872 8.45 -29.75 5.85
C GLU A 872 9.02 -28.35 6.10
N ALA A 873 10.27 -28.13 5.72
CA ALA A 873 10.92 -26.83 5.74
C ALA A 873 11.77 -26.70 4.47
N PHE A 874 11.42 -25.75 3.61
CA PHE A 874 12.12 -25.50 2.37
C PHE A 874 12.47 -24.05 2.27
N SER A 875 13.73 -23.78 1.95
CA SER A 875 14.23 -22.43 1.76
C SER A 875 15.19 -22.44 0.58
N PHE A 876 15.13 -21.40 -0.23
CA PHE A 876 16.22 -21.05 -1.12
C PHE A 876 16.70 -19.65 -0.80
N TRP A 877 17.99 -19.47 -1.05
CA TRP A 877 18.65 -18.19 -0.93
C TRP A 877 19.61 -18.07 -2.10
N ASN A 878 19.39 -17.07 -2.92
CA ASN A 878 20.25 -16.72 -4.04
C ASN A 878 20.75 -15.30 -3.84
N GLN A 879 22.07 -15.13 -3.94
CA GLN A 879 22.73 -13.86 -3.77
C GLN A 879 23.45 -13.50 -5.07
N GLU A 880 22.98 -12.42 -5.71
CA GLU A 880 23.54 -11.90 -6.96
C GLU A 880 24.09 -10.49 -6.76
N ASP A 881 24.95 -10.03 -7.67
CA ASP A 881 25.51 -8.67 -7.69
C ASP A 881 26.17 -8.22 -6.37
N PHE A 882 26.71 -9.16 -5.61
CA PHE A 882 27.45 -8.86 -4.39
C PHE A 882 28.72 -8.07 -4.72
N SER A 883 28.75 -6.82 -4.27
CA SER A 883 29.95 -6.00 -4.30
C SER A 883 30.15 -5.38 -2.93
N MET A 884 31.34 -5.57 -2.38
CA MET A 884 31.70 -5.00 -1.09
C MET A 884 33.00 -4.22 -1.26
N ARG A 885 32.96 -2.95 -0.89
CA ARG A 885 34.15 -2.13 -0.73
C ARG A 885 34.33 -1.85 0.74
N MET A 886 35.50 -2.18 1.25
CA MET A 886 35.90 -1.83 2.61
C MET A 886 37.22 -1.07 2.56
N GLY A 887 37.29 -0.01 3.36
CA GLY A 887 38.50 0.77 3.57
C GLY A 887 38.69 1.07 5.04
N ALA A 888 39.96 1.21 5.43
CA ALA A 888 40.33 1.75 6.73
C ALA A 888 41.12 3.04 6.51
N LYS A 889 40.86 4.06 7.33
CA LYS A 889 41.56 5.35 7.32
C LYS A 889 42.20 5.57 8.68
N PHE A 890 43.47 5.96 8.68
CA PHE A 890 44.18 6.43 9.87
C PHE A 890 44.68 7.86 9.65
N HIS A 891 44.29 8.76 10.55
CA HIS A 891 44.73 10.15 10.59
C HIS A 891 45.49 10.39 11.88
N ALA A 892 46.64 11.06 11.81
CA ALA A 892 47.35 11.52 13.00
C ALA A 892 47.99 12.90 12.76
N ARG A 893 47.82 13.81 13.70
CA ARG A 893 48.31 15.20 13.63
C ARG A 893 48.93 15.63 14.95
N ALA A 894 50.09 16.27 14.87
CA ALA A 894 50.77 16.89 16.01
C ALA A 894 50.98 18.39 15.78
N ARG A 895 50.67 19.21 16.77
CA ARG A 895 50.84 20.68 16.76
C ARG A 895 51.61 21.14 18.01
N LEU A 896 52.36 22.22 17.87
CA LEU A 896 53.02 22.92 18.97
C LEU A 896 52.53 24.36 19.06
N TYR A 897 52.33 24.87 20.28
CA TYR A 897 51.96 26.25 20.55
C TYR A 897 53.23 27.08 20.74
N MET A 898 53.45 28.04 19.85
CA MET A 898 54.52 29.03 19.93
C MET A 898 53.92 30.42 20.10
N ASP A 899 54.74 31.44 20.40
CA ASP A 899 54.27 32.82 20.60
C ASP A 899 53.54 33.41 19.36
N SER A 900 53.78 32.82 18.18
CA SER A 900 53.08 33.14 16.92
C SER A 900 51.78 32.34 16.69
N GLY A 901 51.37 31.52 17.66
CA GLY A 901 50.22 30.61 17.58
C GLY A 901 50.59 29.14 17.34
N TRP A 902 49.57 28.32 17.08
CA TRP A 902 49.74 26.89 16.84
C TRP A 902 50.44 26.62 15.50
N MET A 903 51.53 25.87 15.53
CA MET A 903 52.26 25.41 14.36
C MET A 903 52.19 23.89 14.24
N SER A 904 51.91 23.39 13.03
CA SER A 904 51.87 21.94 12.75
C SER A 904 53.30 21.39 12.69
N VAL A 905 53.58 20.31 13.42
CA VAL A 905 54.93 19.70 13.49
C VAL A 905 55.03 18.46 12.61
N GLY A 906 53.89 17.79 12.38
CA GLY A 906 53.78 16.65 11.49
C GLY A 906 52.33 16.23 11.34
N SER A 907 51.95 15.79 10.15
CA SER A 907 50.65 15.18 9.87
C SER A 907 50.85 13.95 9.01
N PHE A 908 50.24 12.84 9.42
CA PHE A 908 50.07 11.65 8.62
C PHE A 908 48.60 11.59 8.18
N SER A 909 48.36 11.68 6.88
CA SER A 909 47.02 11.59 6.29
C SER A 909 46.98 10.45 5.27
N ASP A 910 45.95 9.63 5.36
CA ASP A 910 45.51 8.66 4.35
C ASP A 910 46.48 7.52 4.03
N PHE A 911 46.74 6.66 5.02
CA PHE A 911 47.18 5.29 4.75
C PHE A 911 45.99 4.34 4.92
N GLY A 912 45.55 3.73 3.81
CA GLY A 912 44.42 2.83 3.80
C GLY A 912 44.58 1.73 2.75
N MET A 913 44.30 0.50 3.15
CA MET A 913 44.14 -0.61 2.22
C MET A 913 42.67 -0.65 1.79
N ASN A 914 42.41 -0.49 0.49
CA ASN A 914 41.11 -0.79 -0.09
C ASN A 914 41.10 -2.27 -0.46
N VAL A 915 40.22 -3.03 0.17
CA VAL A 915 39.92 -4.40 -0.24
C VAL A 915 38.59 -4.36 -0.97
N SER A 916 38.63 -4.55 -2.27
CA SER A 916 37.45 -4.74 -3.10
C SER A 916 37.26 -6.23 -3.35
N ALA A 917 36.21 -6.81 -2.77
CA ALA A 917 35.76 -8.14 -3.15
C ALA A 917 34.70 -7.97 -4.24
N GLY A 918 35.08 -8.24 -5.48
CA GLY A 918 34.17 -8.37 -6.60
C GLY A 918 34.50 -9.67 -7.32
N ALA A 919 33.62 -10.67 -7.22
CA ALA A 919 33.70 -11.86 -8.04
C ALA A 919 32.80 -11.65 -9.26
N PRO A 920 33.34 -11.44 -10.47
CA PRO A 920 32.55 -11.52 -11.68
C PRO A 920 32.41 -13.00 -12.06
N GLY A 921 31.20 -13.54 -11.87
CA GLY A 921 30.79 -14.84 -12.40
C GLY A 921 30.49 -15.89 -11.33
N SER A 922 29.22 -16.27 -11.25
CA SER A 922 28.61 -17.30 -10.39
C SER A 922 28.76 -17.09 -8.88
N GLY A 923 27.76 -16.45 -8.27
CA GLY A 923 27.52 -16.59 -6.83
C GLY A 923 27.26 -18.07 -6.46
N PRO A 924 27.50 -18.47 -5.20
CA PRO A 924 27.17 -19.82 -4.74
C PRO A 924 25.64 -20.02 -4.81
N ARG A 925 25.16 -20.81 -5.78
CA ARG A 925 23.80 -21.37 -5.74
C ARG A 925 23.78 -22.45 -4.66
N ALA A 926 23.45 -22.06 -3.43
CA ALA A 926 23.27 -22.99 -2.33
C ALA A 926 21.77 -23.29 -2.15
N SER A 927 21.27 -24.34 -2.78
CA SER A 927 20.03 -24.98 -2.32
C SER A 927 20.37 -25.82 -1.09
N ILE A 928 20.16 -25.25 0.10
CA ILE A 928 20.31 -25.98 1.37
C ILE A 928 18.94 -26.53 1.74
N PRO A 929 18.63 -27.82 1.50
CA PRO A 929 17.50 -28.45 2.17
C PRO A 929 17.84 -28.51 3.66
N LEU A 930 17.36 -27.53 4.44
CA LEU A 930 17.39 -27.58 5.90
C LEU A 930 16.53 -28.76 6.34
N THR A 931 17.15 -29.93 6.46
CA THR A 931 16.53 -31.07 7.10
C THR A 931 16.70 -30.86 8.60
N ILE A 932 15.66 -30.40 9.30
CA ILE A 932 15.63 -30.48 10.76
C ILE A 932 15.62 -31.98 11.09
N PRO A 933 16.66 -32.54 11.74
CA PRO A 933 16.60 -33.91 12.21
C PRO A 933 15.51 -33.96 13.27
N SER A 934 14.64 -34.96 13.21
CA SER A 934 13.47 -35.15 14.07
C SER A 934 13.76 -35.35 15.58
N ASN A 935 14.95 -34.97 16.07
CA ASN A 935 15.37 -35.12 17.47
C ASN A 935 16.52 -34.17 17.88
N ILE A 936 16.37 -32.84 17.72
CA ILE A 936 17.28 -31.89 18.39
C ILE A 936 16.50 -31.08 19.43
N PRO A 937 16.77 -31.25 20.74
CA PRO A 937 16.26 -30.34 21.75
C PRO A 937 17.01 -29.01 21.63
N LEU A 938 16.30 -27.97 21.19
CA LEU A 938 16.81 -26.59 21.16
C LEU A 938 17.17 -26.17 22.59
N ARG A 939 18.47 -26.20 22.92
CA ARG A 939 19.01 -25.47 24.08
C ARG A 939 19.50 -24.12 23.59
N THR A 940 18.84 -23.07 24.03
CA THR A 940 19.25 -21.67 23.96
C THR A 940 20.56 -21.48 24.73
N HIS A 941 21.70 -21.58 24.04
CA HIS A 941 22.98 -20.90 24.31
C HIS A 941 24.03 -21.49 23.37
N GLU A 942 24.14 -20.91 22.17
CA GLU A 942 25.36 -20.85 21.31
C GLU A 942 24.93 -20.49 19.87
N ILE A 943 24.65 -19.22 19.60
CA ILE A 943 24.76 -18.69 18.23
C ILE A 943 26.25 -18.46 17.99
N GLN A 944 26.97 -19.54 17.63
CA GLN A 944 28.32 -19.46 17.10
C GLN A 944 28.27 -19.36 15.57
N ARG A 945 28.83 -18.25 15.08
CA ARG A 945 29.36 -17.98 13.72
C ARG A 945 29.23 -19.13 12.70
N LEU A 946 28.47 -18.86 11.65
CA LEU A 946 28.65 -19.50 10.35
C LEU A 946 29.38 -18.50 9.43
N GLU A 947 30.71 -18.54 9.47
CA GLU A 947 31.57 -18.18 8.33
C GLU A 947 31.92 -19.50 7.62
N GLN A 948 31.32 -19.74 6.46
CA GLN A 948 31.96 -20.48 5.36
C GLN A 948 31.26 -20.21 4.04
#